data_AF-A0A4U1JCP6-F1
#
_entry.id   AF-A0A4U1JCP6-F1
#
_cell.length_a   1.000
_cell.length_b   1.000
_cell.length_c   1.000
_cell.angle_alpha   90.00
_cell.angle_beta   90.00
_cell.angle_gamma   90.00
#
_symmetry.space_group_name_H-M   'P 1'
#
loop_
_entity.id
_entity.type
_entity.pdbx_description
1 polymer ?
#
loop_
_entity_poly.entity_id
_entity_poly.type
_entity_poly.pdbx_seq_one_letter_code
_entity_poly.pdbx_strand_id
1 'polypeptide(L)'
;MTEVYAGRLSDLLLVRVHGRSAAYLAASRAARPGIVEACRREATVPDLAERILSRTIYAQSASRIAPLRELVQNALDASPRGAAIDVQSGLGGTEIIVTDRGRGMTADEVLGDLLVPFRSGKEGEELAIGEHGIGFFSALEIAPRLEVKTRTRTEGHLLRVEPLGKGPPYADFAWSLRPLPHVEGWTGTSVRLLLDEPISRSVLASEVAAAASFVDPSVARIYVDGVLINVARTRMRRVARAHVGGPITGPLGEISIWVGRGDGALPHVTITQRGLLVAVRQDLFTAPELSLHRDLARAIVSAGFGIVVELPAEVPLNKGRSAVAAHASAAIESALIAAFERFVLHDALYDRELLRAVDHRLSSVLDRLLCAALAGQPTQPAAASAPEELTEATRSSKPWPLMTPSSAAPPESERRPQKRPTVAAPEEVVRFADALLDTPAIRVITIDDEHEQHPRIVTLRHLLGAYRAGTLRPMGEPLLPGRTYVSLDDPLADALWRRLVATSAAAAAAGSQDRRGRRIGALAMQRIDRETLLATAKEVPGVDALAAAMTVLEGIDAAISIAAELTPSPISVHQDLYGPDEMAHTDGSGISVNLASARVRALLVSVLQQDDPAAFGALVDLMLHEKTHVSLASYVPHANAEHGASFYRRKDLLRRRLLESMARGIVGDPASWLPAARRGLSSVGLPAPDVLAATFQSVPSVAA
;
A
#
# COMPACT_ATOMS: atom_id res chain seq x y z
N MET A 1 -40.26 40.83 14.08
CA MET A 1 -39.59 39.78 14.88
C MET A 1 -39.04 38.76 13.90
N THR A 2 -37.74 38.52 13.92
CA THR A 2 -37.09 37.55 13.04
C THR A 2 -37.52 36.14 13.42
N GLU A 3 -38.05 35.39 12.45
CA GLU A 3 -38.56 34.05 12.68
C GLU A 3 -37.41 33.09 13.05
N VAL A 4 -37.61 32.31 14.11
CA VAL A 4 -36.69 31.24 14.52
C VAL A 4 -37.31 29.92 14.08
N TYR A 5 -36.62 29.21 13.19
CA TYR A 5 -37.01 27.87 12.78
C TYR A 5 -36.41 26.85 13.77
N ALA A 6 -37.16 25.81 14.12
CA ALA A 6 -36.67 24.72 14.96
C ALA A 6 -37.48 23.45 14.72
N GLY A 7 -36.87 22.30 15.01
CA GLY A 7 -37.52 21.00 14.87
C GLY A 7 -36.56 19.85 15.17
N ARG A 8 -36.92 18.63 14.74
CA ARG A 8 -36.05 17.46 14.74
C ARG A 8 -35.50 17.21 13.33
N LEU A 9 -34.31 16.62 13.23
CA LEU A 9 -33.76 16.23 11.93
C LEU A 9 -34.60 15.14 11.28
N SER A 10 -35.11 14.17 12.05
CA SER A 10 -36.02 13.13 11.55
C SER A 10 -37.28 13.71 10.92
N ASP A 11 -37.87 14.72 11.56
CA ASP A 11 -39.07 15.40 11.07
C ASP A 11 -38.83 16.10 9.74
N LEU A 12 -37.68 16.78 9.57
CA LEU A 12 -37.30 17.42 8.30
C LEU A 12 -37.14 16.39 7.18
N LEU A 13 -36.44 15.29 7.45
CA LEU A 13 -36.27 14.21 6.50
C LEU A 13 -37.61 13.59 6.11
N LEU A 14 -38.48 13.34 7.08
CA LEU A 14 -39.81 12.78 6.86
C LEU A 14 -40.67 13.71 5.99
N VAL A 15 -40.73 15.00 6.33
CA VAL A 15 -41.44 16.02 5.54
C VAL A 15 -40.94 16.03 4.09
N ARG A 16 -39.62 15.88 3.89
CA ARG A 16 -39.03 15.83 2.55
C ARG A 16 -39.43 14.58 1.77
N VAL A 17 -39.36 13.41 2.39
CA VAL A 17 -39.73 12.13 1.77
C VAL A 17 -41.18 12.17 1.26
N HIS A 18 -42.07 12.89 1.96
CA HIS A 18 -43.46 13.09 1.57
C HIS A 18 -43.68 14.30 0.62
N GLY A 19 -42.62 14.97 0.16
CA GLY A 19 -42.73 16.09 -0.78
C GLY A 19 -43.36 17.37 -0.20
N ARG A 20 -43.36 17.52 1.14
CA ARG A 20 -44.03 18.64 1.84
C ARG A 20 -43.09 19.74 2.33
N SER A 21 -41.84 19.76 1.86
CA SER A 21 -40.82 20.74 2.29
C SER A 21 -41.26 22.19 2.10
N ALA A 22 -41.81 22.55 0.92
CA ALA A 22 -42.27 23.91 0.66
C ALA A 22 -43.41 24.33 1.61
N ALA A 23 -44.37 23.44 1.85
CA ALA A 23 -45.48 23.69 2.78
C ALA A 23 -44.97 23.84 4.23
N TYR A 24 -43.99 23.03 4.63
CA TYR A 24 -43.39 23.10 5.96
C TYR A 24 -42.61 24.40 6.20
N LEU A 25 -41.86 24.87 5.20
CA LEU A 25 -41.11 26.12 5.26
C LEU A 25 -42.03 27.35 5.28
N ALA A 26 -43.12 27.33 4.50
CA ALA A 26 -44.13 28.40 4.47
C ALA A 26 -45.06 28.40 5.70
N ALA A 27 -45.15 27.27 6.42
CA ALA A 27 -46.02 27.15 7.58
C ALA A 27 -45.46 27.92 8.78
N SER A 28 -46.38 28.52 9.55
CA SER A 28 -46.04 29.12 10.85
C SER A 28 -45.52 28.05 11.81
N ARG A 29 -44.76 28.48 12.83
CA ARG A 29 -44.24 27.59 13.88
C ARG A 29 -45.33 26.71 14.51
N ALA A 30 -46.55 27.23 14.68
CA ALA A 30 -47.67 26.49 15.26
C ALA A 30 -48.27 25.44 14.31
N ALA A 31 -48.16 25.63 12.99
CA ALA A 31 -48.71 24.73 11.99
C ALA A 31 -47.76 23.58 11.60
N ARG A 32 -46.44 23.76 11.75
CA ARG A 32 -45.43 22.74 11.41
C ARG A 32 -45.64 21.37 12.05
N PRO A 33 -45.98 21.24 13.35
CA PRO A 33 -46.26 19.94 13.96
C PRO A 33 -47.39 19.19 13.27
N GLY A 34 -48.43 19.89 12.79
CA GLY A 34 -49.55 19.28 12.07
C GLY A 34 -49.13 18.68 10.73
N ILE A 35 -48.18 19.32 10.02
CA ILE A 35 -47.61 18.80 8.76
C ILE A 35 -46.79 17.54 9.04
N VAL A 36 -45.93 17.58 10.06
CA VAL A 36 -45.11 16.42 10.47
C VAL A 36 -46.00 15.24 10.86
N GLU A 37 -47.03 15.47 11.66
CA GLU A 37 -47.97 14.43 12.08
C GLU A 37 -48.75 13.84 10.91
N ALA A 38 -49.12 14.66 9.92
CA ALA A 38 -49.71 14.16 8.68
C ALA A 38 -48.72 13.24 7.92
N CYS A 39 -47.44 13.62 7.80
CA CYS A 39 -46.43 12.74 7.19
C CYS A 39 -46.22 11.46 7.99
N ARG A 40 -46.15 11.52 9.34
CA ARG A 40 -45.98 10.35 10.21
C ARG A 40 -47.12 9.35 10.04
N ARG A 41 -48.37 9.82 9.93
CA ARG A 41 -49.54 8.96 9.69
C ARG A 41 -49.55 8.31 8.30
N GLU A 42 -48.96 8.97 7.31
CA GLU A 42 -48.82 8.45 5.95
C GLU A 42 -47.63 7.50 5.78
N ALA A 43 -46.64 7.55 6.67
CA ALA A 43 -45.45 6.72 6.61
C ALA A 43 -45.79 5.26 6.90
N THR A 44 -45.42 4.37 5.98
CA THR A 44 -45.58 2.91 6.16
C THR A 44 -44.67 2.33 7.24
N VAL A 45 -43.53 2.99 7.48
CA VAL A 45 -42.54 2.63 8.51
C VAL A 45 -42.33 3.85 9.40
N PRO A 46 -42.92 3.88 10.60
CA PRO A 46 -42.96 5.09 11.45
C PRO A 46 -41.60 5.64 11.89
N ASP A 47 -40.57 4.78 11.96
CA ASP A 47 -39.20 5.12 12.41
C ASP A 47 -38.18 5.16 11.25
N LEU A 48 -38.64 5.20 10.00
CA LEU A 48 -37.75 5.15 8.83
C LEU A 48 -36.79 6.33 8.77
N ALA A 49 -37.26 7.54 9.10
CA ALA A 49 -36.43 8.75 9.06
C ALA A 49 -35.32 8.69 10.11
N GLU A 50 -35.64 8.28 11.33
CA GLU A 50 -34.70 8.06 12.43
C GLU A 50 -33.66 6.99 12.05
N ARG A 51 -34.07 5.88 11.43
CA ARG A 51 -33.16 4.83 10.94
C ARG A 51 -32.22 5.33 9.84
N ILE A 52 -32.73 6.10 8.88
CA ILE A 52 -31.92 6.68 7.80
C ILE A 52 -30.87 7.63 8.38
N LEU A 53 -31.26 8.52 9.31
CA LEU A 53 -30.34 9.45 9.96
C LEU A 53 -29.28 8.71 10.78
N SER A 54 -29.70 7.76 11.61
CA SER A 54 -28.78 6.95 12.42
C SER A 54 -27.72 6.26 11.57
N ARG A 55 -28.12 5.61 10.46
CA ARG A 55 -27.18 4.99 9.51
C ARG A 55 -26.31 6.02 8.77
N THR A 56 -26.84 7.20 8.49
CA THR A 56 -26.09 8.25 7.79
C THR A 56 -25.05 8.92 8.70
N ILE A 57 -25.28 8.95 10.01
CA ILE A 57 -24.34 9.53 10.98
C ILE A 57 -23.31 8.49 11.44
N TYR A 58 -23.75 7.31 11.90
CA TYR A 58 -22.88 6.37 12.64
C TYR A 58 -22.32 5.20 11.83
N ALA A 59 -22.71 5.04 10.56
CA ALA A 59 -22.19 3.95 9.72
C ALA A 59 -21.09 4.42 8.75
N GLN A 60 -20.60 5.67 8.90
CA GLN A 60 -19.75 6.30 7.88
C GLN A 60 -18.26 6.18 8.19
N SER A 61 -17.80 6.20 9.46
CA SER A 61 -16.36 6.18 9.73
C SER A 61 -15.91 5.55 11.04
N ALA A 62 -14.81 4.80 10.98
CA ALA A 62 -14.05 4.39 12.17
C ALA A 62 -13.04 5.46 12.65
N SER A 63 -12.97 6.62 11.97
CA SER A 63 -11.94 7.65 12.17
C SER A 63 -12.46 9.08 11.92
N ARG A 64 -11.94 10.07 12.66
CA ARG A 64 -12.24 11.50 12.47
C ARG A 64 -11.77 12.09 11.14
N ILE A 65 -10.85 11.40 10.45
CA ILE A 65 -10.29 11.88 9.17
C ILE A 65 -11.39 12.06 8.11
N ALA A 66 -12.35 11.14 8.01
CA ALA A 66 -13.41 11.24 7.00
C ALA A 66 -14.36 12.42 7.23
N PRO A 67 -14.90 12.66 8.45
CA PRO A 67 -15.65 13.88 8.74
C PRO A 67 -14.88 15.18 8.51
N LEU A 68 -13.61 15.25 8.92
CA LEU A 68 -12.77 16.42 8.68
C LEU A 68 -12.53 16.65 7.18
N ARG A 69 -12.29 15.57 6.42
CA ARG A 69 -12.19 15.62 4.96
C ARG A 69 -13.45 16.20 4.33
N GLU A 70 -14.64 15.74 4.75
CA GLU A 70 -15.92 16.24 4.22
C GLU A 70 -16.16 17.72 4.55
N LEU A 71 -15.79 18.18 5.75
CA LEU A 71 -15.88 19.61 6.09
C LEU A 71 -14.93 20.46 5.25
N VAL A 72 -13.67 20.02 5.08
CA VAL A 72 -12.70 20.71 4.22
C VAL A 72 -13.16 20.69 2.76
N GLN A 73 -13.72 19.57 2.28
CA GLN A 73 -14.29 19.48 0.94
C GLN A 73 -15.44 20.46 0.73
N ASN A 74 -16.36 20.58 1.69
CA ASN A 74 -17.44 21.55 1.61
C ASN A 74 -16.92 22.99 1.57
N ALA A 75 -15.89 23.30 2.37
CA ALA A 75 -15.20 24.58 2.35
C ALA A 75 -14.51 24.85 1.00
N LEU A 76 -13.87 23.84 0.40
CA LEU A 76 -13.26 23.91 -0.94
C LEU A 76 -14.29 24.23 -2.02
N ASP A 77 -15.39 23.48 -2.05
CA ASP A 77 -16.47 23.66 -3.02
C ASP A 77 -17.10 25.05 -2.94
N ALA A 78 -17.23 25.60 -1.73
CA ALA A 78 -17.85 26.91 -1.51
C ALA A 78 -16.90 28.08 -1.82
N SER A 79 -15.58 27.86 -1.75
CA SER A 79 -14.57 28.90 -1.77
C SER A 79 -14.10 29.28 -3.19
N PRO A 80 -13.77 30.55 -3.43
CA PRO A 80 -13.00 30.93 -4.62
C PRO A 80 -11.64 30.24 -4.64
N ARG A 81 -11.07 30.03 -5.83
CA ARG A 81 -9.70 29.49 -5.99
C ARG A 81 -8.67 30.35 -5.24
N GLY A 82 -7.78 29.68 -4.52
CA GLY A 82 -6.70 30.29 -3.72
C GLY A 82 -7.15 30.90 -2.39
N ALA A 83 -8.43 30.81 -2.05
CA ALA A 83 -8.96 31.28 -0.78
C ALA A 83 -8.37 30.49 0.40
N ALA A 84 -8.39 31.11 1.58
CA ALA A 84 -7.99 30.47 2.82
C ALA A 84 -9.15 29.66 3.40
N ILE A 85 -8.84 28.45 3.86
CA ILE A 85 -9.69 27.61 4.69
C ILE A 85 -9.00 27.47 6.04
N ASP A 86 -9.65 27.94 7.09
CA ASP A 86 -9.08 27.98 8.44
C ASP A 86 -9.71 26.88 9.30
N VAL A 87 -8.89 25.97 9.83
CA VAL A 87 -9.26 24.96 10.81
C VAL A 87 -8.62 25.32 12.14
N GLN A 88 -9.40 25.45 13.21
CA GLN A 88 -8.92 25.91 14.52
C GLN A 88 -9.35 24.99 15.63
N SER A 89 -8.46 24.74 16.59
CA SER A 89 -8.77 24.11 17.87
C SER A 89 -9.11 25.17 18.91
N GLY A 90 -10.33 25.12 19.44
CA GLY A 90 -10.84 26.04 20.47
C GLY A 90 -10.96 25.39 21.85
N LEU A 91 -11.21 26.20 22.88
CA LEU A 91 -11.61 25.77 24.24
C LEU A 91 -10.77 24.64 24.86
N GLY A 92 -9.44 24.65 24.67
CA GLY A 92 -8.57 23.60 25.21
C GLY A 92 -8.72 22.25 24.50
N GLY A 93 -9.18 22.24 23.24
CA GLY A 93 -9.32 21.04 22.43
C GLY A 93 -10.74 20.49 22.33
N THR A 94 -11.71 21.03 23.08
CA THR A 94 -13.11 20.56 23.02
C THR A 94 -13.90 21.17 21.86
N GLU A 95 -13.24 21.93 21.00
CA GLU A 95 -13.87 22.59 19.86
C GLU A 95 -12.98 22.49 18.62
N ILE A 96 -13.60 22.20 17.47
CA ILE A 96 -12.98 22.35 16.15
C ILE A 96 -13.83 23.34 15.35
N ILE A 97 -13.22 24.38 14.78
CA ILE A 97 -13.88 25.33 13.90
C ILE A 97 -13.29 25.19 12.50
N VAL A 98 -14.13 24.97 11.49
CA VAL A 98 -13.74 25.01 10.06
C VAL A 98 -14.41 26.21 9.42
N THR A 99 -13.63 27.15 8.88
CA THR A 99 -14.14 28.38 8.28
C THR A 99 -13.66 28.55 6.85
N ASP A 100 -14.58 28.89 5.96
CA ASP A 100 -14.34 29.25 4.56
C ASP A 100 -14.74 30.71 4.27
N ARG A 101 -14.32 31.22 3.11
CA ARG A 101 -14.68 32.56 2.61
C ARG A 101 -15.53 32.48 1.34
N GLY A 102 -16.36 31.46 1.26
CA GLY A 102 -17.22 31.17 0.12
C GLY A 102 -18.44 32.07 0.04
N ARG A 103 -19.44 31.60 -0.72
CA ARG A 103 -20.70 32.32 -0.95
C ARG A 103 -21.66 32.32 0.25
N GLY A 104 -21.42 31.47 1.24
CA GLY A 104 -22.35 31.19 2.34
C GLY A 104 -23.59 30.41 1.87
N MET A 105 -24.61 30.36 2.73
CA MET A 105 -25.88 29.69 2.46
C MET A 105 -27.05 30.56 2.93
N THR A 106 -28.12 30.53 2.14
CA THR A 106 -29.42 31.09 2.48
C THR A 106 -30.15 30.22 3.51
N ALA A 107 -31.26 30.73 4.09
CA ALA A 107 -32.10 29.90 4.97
C ALA A 107 -32.61 28.64 4.25
N ASP A 108 -33.01 28.79 2.98
CA ASP A 108 -33.52 27.71 2.15
C ASP A 108 -32.45 26.67 1.82
N GLU A 109 -31.22 27.09 1.51
CA GLU A 109 -30.10 26.15 1.31
C GLU A 109 -29.78 25.39 2.62
N VAL A 110 -29.80 26.06 3.79
CA VAL A 110 -29.56 25.38 5.07
C VAL A 110 -30.64 24.34 5.38
N LEU A 111 -31.92 24.72 5.26
CA LEU A 111 -33.03 23.83 5.62
C LEU A 111 -33.31 22.78 4.54
N GLY A 112 -33.09 23.14 3.29
CA GLY A 112 -33.42 22.34 2.13
C GLY A 112 -32.30 21.40 1.72
N ASP A 113 -31.04 21.84 1.77
CA ASP A 113 -29.90 21.12 1.22
C ASP A 113 -28.96 20.60 2.32
N LEU A 114 -28.61 21.42 3.31
CA LEU A 114 -27.67 21.02 4.37
C LEU A 114 -28.28 20.02 5.37
N LEU A 115 -29.50 20.30 5.87
CA LEU A 115 -30.17 19.50 6.90
C LEU A 115 -30.97 18.31 6.37
N VAL A 116 -30.94 18.07 5.05
CA VAL A 116 -31.67 16.97 4.41
C VAL A 116 -30.67 16.02 3.77
N PRO A 117 -30.49 14.80 4.32
CA PRO A 117 -29.61 13.81 3.73
C PRO A 117 -29.97 13.51 2.27
N PHE A 118 -28.96 13.17 1.46
CA PHE A 118 -29.13 12.79 0.04
C PHE A 118 -29.54 13.92 -0.90
N ARG A 119 -29.51 15.18 -0.45
CA ARG A 119 -29.70 16.33 -1.32
C ARG A 119 -28.40 17.12 -1.43
N SER A 120 -28.01 17.43 -2.65
CA SER A 120 -26.95 18.39 -2.92
C SER A 120 -27.47 19.47 -3.84
N GLY A 121 -27.39 20.73 -3.43
CA GLY A 121 -27.64 21.87 -4.33
C GLY A 121 -26.58 22.02 -5.43
N LYS A 122 -25.58 21.13 -5.46
CA LYS A 122 -24.43 21.16 -6.37
C LYS A 122 -24.57 20.19 -7.56
N GLU A 123 -25.73 19.55 -7.73
CA GLU A 123 -25.99 18.71 -8.90
C GLU A 123 -25.82 19.53 -10.19
N GLY A 124 -24.88 19.10 -11.05
CA GLY A 124 -24.55 19.80 -12.30
C GLY A 124 -23.45 20.85 -12.21
N GLU A 125 -22.91 21.16 -11.02
CA GLU A 125 -21.72 22.00 -10.90
C GLU A 125 -20.46 21.17 -11.23
N GLU A 126 -19.86 21.37 -12.41
CA GLU A 126 -18.69 20.61 -12.91
C GLU A 126 -17.48 20.63 -11.93
N LEU A 127 -17.36 21.71 -11.17
CA LEU A 127 -16.30 21.89 -10.19
C LEU A 127 -16.68 21.50 -8.77
N ALA A 128 -17.91 21.05 -8.50
CA ALA A 128 -18.27 20.57 -7.17
C ALA A 128 -17.69 19.18 -6.93
N ILE A 129 -17.09 19.00 -5.75
CA ILE A 129 -16.61 17.70 -5.31
C ILE A 129 -17.79 16.92 -4.71
N GLY A 130 -18.60 17.51 -3.83
CA GLY A 130 -19.65 16.82 -3.08
C GLY A 130 -21.01 16.69 -3.77
N GLU A 131 -21.44 15.45 -4.08
CA GLU A 131 -22.71 15.17 -4.79
C GLU A 131 -23.78 14.51 -3.92
N HIS A 132 -23.39 13.75 -2.90
CA HIS A 132 -24.32 12.83 -2.22
C HIS A 132 -25.12 13.46 -1.08
N GLY A 133 -24.86 14.70 -0.67
CA GLY A 133 -25.64 15.36 0.39
C GLY A 133 -25.59 14.70 1.78
N ILE A 134 -24.53 13.94 2.08
CA ILE A 134 -24.39 13.26 3.39
C ILE A 134 -23.16 13.70 4.19
N GLY A 135 -22.19 14.39 3.57
CA GLY A 135 -20.91 14.71 4.19
C GLY A 135 -21.06 15.53 5.48
N PHE A 136 -22.01 16.46 5.54
CA PHE A 136 -22.27 17.27 6.74
C PHE A 136 -22.65 16.42 7.96
N PHE A 137 -23.47 15.38 7.77
CA PHE A 137 -23.94 14.52 8.86
C PHE A 137 -22.83 13.69 9.50
N SER A 138 -21.75 13.42 8.76
CA SER A 138 -20.58 12.74 9.34
C SER A 138 -19.90 13.57 10.45
N ALA A 139 -20.09 14.89 10.49
CA ALA A 139 -19.60 15.72 11.59
C ALA A 139 -20.29 15.38 12.93
N LEU A 140 -21.55 14.93 12.90
CA LEU A 140 -22.30 14.52 14.10
C LEU A 140 -21.79 13.20 14.70
N GLU A 141 -21.00 12.43 13.94
CA GLU A 141 -20.33 11.21 14.42
C GLU A 141 -19.23 11.54 15.43
N ILE A 142 -18.55 12.68 15.24
CA ILE A 142 -17.39 13.10 16.05
C ILE A 142 -17.72 14.22 17.02
N ALA A 143 -18.82 14.94 16.80
CA ALA A 143 -19.27 16.05 17.60
C ALA A 143 -20.80 16.02 17.71
N PRO A 144 -21.38 15.57 18.84
CA PRO A 144 -22.84 15.43 18.94
C PRO A 144 -23.56 16.78 18.92
N ARG A 145 -22.83 17.88 19.15
CA ARG A 145 -23.34 19.25 19.06
C ARG A 145 -22.50 20.01 18.05
N LEU A 146 -23.17 20.75 17.18
CA LEU A 146 -22.51 21.65 16.23
C LEU A 146 -23.27 22.96 16.06
N GLU A 147 -22.53 24.01 15.70
CA GLU A 147 -23.06 25.29 15.27
C GLU A 147 -22.57 25.59 13.85
N VAL A 148 -23.45 26.06 12.95
CA VAL A 148 -23.06 26.54 11.62
C VAL A 148 -23.45 28.01 11.52
N LYS A 149 -22.47 28.88 11.38
CA LYS A 149 -22.66 30.29 11.02
C LYS A 149 -22.41 30.43 9.54
N THR A 150 -23.38 30.91 8.79
CA THR A 150 -23.24 31.08 7.36
C THR A 150 -23.79 32.44 6.93
N ARG A 151 -23.16 33.06 5.93
CA ARG A 151 -23.52 34.40 5.47
C ARG A 151 -23.33 34.55 3.97
N THR A 152 -24.41 34.92 3.30
CA THR A 152 -24.42 35.42 1.93
C THR A 152 -24.21 36.93 1.93
N ARG A 153 -24.20 37.56 0.75
CA ARG A 153 -24.11 39.03 0.66
C ARG A 153 -25.30 39.75 1.29
N THR A 154 -26.46 39.11 1.36
CA THR A 154 -27.74 39.73 1.75
C THR A 154 -28.22 39.29 3.12
N GLU A 155 -27.90 38.06 3.54
CA GLU A 155 -28.42 37.47 4.76
C GLU A 155 -27.40 36.59 5.47
N GLY A 156 -27.63 36.32 6.76
CA GLY A 156 -26.80 35.42 7.54
C GLY A 156 -27.63 34.64 8.55
N HIS A 157 -27.19 33.42 8.83
CA HIS A 157 -27.91 32.47 9.66
C HIS A 157 -26.98 31.73 10.61
N LEU A 158 -27.49 31.40 11.79
CA LEU A 158 -26.87 30.51 12.76
C LEU A 158 -27.79 29.31 12.96
N LEU A 159 -27.30 28.16 12.50
CA LEU A 159 -27.84 26.84 12.78
C LEU A 159 -27.18 26.28 14.04
N ARG A 160 -27.98 25.66 14.91
CA ARG A 160 -27.50 24.82 16.01
C ARG A 160 -28.11 23.44 15.89
N VAL A 161 -27.33 22.40 16.13
CA VAL A 161 -27.78 21.01 16.18
C VAL A 161 -27.32 20.40 17.51
N GLU A 162 -28.25 19.75 18.21
CA GLU A 162 -28.05 19.17 19.54
C GLU A 162 -28.62 17.74 19.59
N PRO A 163 -28.00 16.81 20.33
CA PRO A 163 -28.44 15.42 20.37
C PRO A 163 -29.70 15.27 21.24
N LEU A 164 -30.56 14.33 20.86
CA LEU A 164 -31.73 13.89 21.63
C LEU A 164 -31.55 12.42 22.06
N GLY A 165 -31.70 12.15 23.35
CA GLY A 165 -31.56 10.82 23.93
C GLY A 165 -30.29 10.64 24.78
N LYS A 166 -30.02 9.40 25.22
CA LYS A 166 -28.89 9.07 26.09
C LYS A 166 -27.77 8.40 25.28
N GLY A 167 -26.73 9.18 24.96
CA GLY A 167 -25.48 8.72 24.36
C GLY A 167 -25.58 8.25 22.89
N PRO A 168 -24.44 8.03 22.23
CA PRO A 168 -24.38 7.50 20.87
C PRO A 168 -24.71 5.99 20.82
N PRO A 169 -25.47 5.51 19.80
CA PRO A 169 -26.14 6.31 18.79
C PRO A 169 -27.31 7.09 19.42
N TYR A 170 -27.31 8.42 19.25
CA TYR A 170 -28.41 9.27 19.71
C TYR A 170 -29.69 8.93 18.94
N ALA A 171 -30.84 9.05 19.61
CA ALA A 171 -32.13 8.71 19.02
C ALA A 171 -32.49 9.64 17.86
N ASP A 172 -32.13 10.93 18.00
CA ASP A 172 -32.37 11.98 17.01
C ASP A 172 -31.52 13.21 17.35
N PHE A 173 -31.69 14.30 16.60
CA PHE A 173 -31.09 15.60 16.88
C PHE A 173 -32.13 16.71 16.74
N ALA A 174 -32.13 17.63 17.70
CA ALA A 174 -32.87 18.89 17.61
C ALA A 174 -32.04 19.89 16.81
N TRP A 175 -32.70 20.72 16.02
CA TRP A 175 -32.06 21.82 15.31
C TRP A 175 -32.81 23.14 15.54
N SER A 176 -32.08 24.25 15.46
CA SER A 176 -32.65 25.60 15.39
C SER A 176 -31.87 26.47 14.43
N LEU A 177 -32.58 27.30 13.66
CA LEU A 177 -32.03 28.26 12.73
C LEU A 177 -32.55 29.65 13.08
N ARG A 178 -31.62 30.58 13.31
CA ARG A 178 -31.93 31.99 13.59
C ARG A 178 -31.12 32.90 12.68
N PRO A 179 -31.66 34.05 12.25
CA PRO A 179 -30.88 35.01 11.49
C PRO A 179 -29.78 35.63 12.36
N LEU A 180 -28.66 35.95 11.73
CA LEU A 180 -27.58 36.71 12.30
C LEU A 180 -27.76 38.20 11.98
N PRO A 181 -27.33 39.11 12.87
CA PRO A 181 -27.33 40.54 12.57
C PRO A 181 -26.50 40.83 11.31
N HIS A 182 -26.86 41.84 10.53
CA HIS A 182 -26.06 42.24 9.38
C HIS A 182 -24.67 42.70 9.84
N VAL A 183 -23.64 42.17 9.19
CA VAL A 183 -22.23 42.56 9.41
C VAL A 183 -21.63 42.74 8.03
N GLU A 184 -21.14 43.94 7.75
CA GLU A 184 -20.50 44.25 6.47
C GLU A 184 -19.19 43.47 6.30
N GLY A 185 -18.91 43.06 5.05
CA GLY A 185 -17.59 42.58 4.65
C GLY A 185 -17.26 41.11 4.92
N TRP A 186 -18.19 40.31 5.44
CA TRP A 186 -17.97 38.87 5.63
C TRP A 186 -18.97 38.03 4.81
N THR A 187 -18.48 37.05 4.06
CA THR A 187 -19.27 35.97 3.45
C THR A 187 -18.56 34.65 3.67
N GLY A 188 -19.32 33.55 3.64
CA GLY A 188 -18.79 32.20 3.80
C GLY A 188 -19.51 31.43 4.90
N THR A 189 -18.93 30.29 5.28
CA THR A 189 -19.47 29.44 6.34
C THR A 189 -18.41 29.13 7.39
N SER A 190 -18.83 29.04 8.64
CA SER A 190 -18.04 28.60 9.77
C SER A 190 -18.80 27.49 10.50
N VAL A 191 -18.24 26.29 10.50
CA VAL A 191 -18.78 25.10 11.17
C VAL A 191 -17.99 24.87 12.44
N ARG A 192 -18.66 24.96 13.58
CA ARG A 192 -18.12 24.75 14.91
C ARG A 192 -18.61 23.41 15.44
N LEU A 193 -17.67 22.50 15.69
CA LEU A 193 -17.90 21.20 16.29
C LEU A 193 -17.59 21.28 17.78
N LEU A 194 -18.51 20.82 18.64
CA LEU A 194 -18.31 20.71 20.08
C LEU A 194 -18.09 19.24 20.41
N LEU A 195 -16.86 18.89 20.80
CA LEU A 195 -16.43 17.52 21.05
C LEU A 195 -16.75 17.10 22.48
N ASP A 196 -17.11 15.82 22.66
CA ASP A 196 -17.22 15.22 24.00
C ASP A 196 -15.83 14.96 24.62
N GLU A 197 -14.83 14.69 23.78
CA GLU A 197 -13.43 14.47 24.17
C GLU A 197 -12.51 15.52 23.54
N PRO A 198 -11.60 16.14 24.30
CA PRO A 198 -10.70 17.14 23.76
C PRO A 198 -9.68 16.52 22.79
N ILE A 199 -9.41 17.23 21.69
CA ILE A 199 -8.34 16.90 20.74
C ILE A 199 -7.15 17.84 20.94
N SER A 200 -5.93 17.29 20.92
CA SER A 200 -4.73 18.13 20.93
C SER A 200 -4.51 18.79 19.56
N ARG A 201 -3.87 19.96 19.55
CA ARG A 201 -3.56 20.69 18.31
C ARG A 201 -2.73 19.87 17.32
N SER A 202 -1.76 19.09 17.81
CA SER A 202 -0.92 18.24 16.97
C SER A 202 -1.71 17.10 16.32
N VAL A 203 -2.63 16.47 17.07
CA VAL A 203 -3.51 15.43 16.54
C VAL A 203 -4.46 16.02 15.50
N LEU A 204 -5.07 17.18 15.77
CA LEU A 204 -5.92 17.87 14.79
C LEU A 204 -5.13 18.21 13.51
N ALA A 205 -3.95 18.81 13.64
CA ALA A 205 -3.09 19.12 12.50
C ALA A 205 -2.73 17.88 11.69
N SER A 206 -2.41 16.76 12.35
CA SER A 206 -2.13 15.48 11.70
C SER A 206 -3.35 14.89 10.99
N GLU A 207 -4.55 14.96 11.59
CA GLU A 207 -5.78 14.41 11.00
C GLU A 207 -6.23 15.25 9.79
N VAL A 208 -6.15 16.59 9.87
CA VAL A 208 -6.46 17.47 8.73
C VAL A 208 -5.41 17.35 7.63
N ALA A 209 -4.12 17.22 7.98
CA ALA A 209 -3.06 16.95 7.01
C ALA A 209 -3.28 15.60 6.32
N ALA A 210 -3.63 14.55 7.05
CA ALA A 210 -3.97 13.26 6.44
C ALA A 210 -5.15 13.38 5.46
N ALA A 211 -6.14 14.22 5.76
CA ALA A 211 -7.31 14.43 4.91
C ALA A 211 -7.02 15.26 3.64
N ALA A 212 -6.15 16.27 3.71
CA ALA A 212 -6.09 17.33 2.71
C ALA A 212 -4.69 17.92 2.42
N SER A 213 -3.59 17.28 2.86
CA SER A 213 -2.23 17.80 2.63
C SER A 213 -1.84 17.92 1.16
N PHE A 214 -2.53 17.19 0.28
CA PHE A 214 -2.25 17.14 -1.16
C PHE A 214 -3.14 18.07 -2.00
N VAL A 215 -4.05 18.82 -1.37
CA VAL A 215 -4.80 19.88 -2.04
C VAL A 215 -3.81 20.95 -2.52
N ASP A 216 -3.85 21.28 -3.80
CA ASP A 216 -2.97 22.29 -4.39
C ASP A 216 -3.23 23.67 -3.74
N PRO A 217 -2.21 24.36 -3.18
CA PRO A 217 -2.38 25.68 -2.58
C PRO A 217 -2.97 26.75 -3.51
N SER A 218 -2.86 26.59 -4.83
CA SER A 218 -3.52 27.45 -5.82
C SER A 218 -5.02 27.21 -5.91
N VAL A 219 -5.50 26.03 -5.50
CA VAL A 219 -6.93 25.72 -5.35
C VAL A 219 -7.44 26.27 -4.02
N ALA A 220 -6.75 25.98 -2.90
CA ALA A 220 -7.03 26.60 -1.62
C ALA A 220 -5.85 26.46 -0.66
N ARG A 221 -5.70 27.42 0.25
CA ARG A 221 -4.69 27.40 1.31
C ARG A 221 -5.34 26.95 2.61
N ILE A 222 -4.93 25.80 3.13
CA ILE A 222 -5.55 25.17 4.30
C ILE A 222 -4.66 25.41 5.52
N TYR A 223 -5.18 26.14 6.51
CA TYR A 223 -4.49 26.46 7.74
C TYR A 223 -5.05 25.64 8.90
N VAL A 224 -4.19 25.10 9.75
CA VAL A 224 -4.56 24.56 11.06
C VAL A 224 -3.89 25.39 12.14
N ASP A 225 -4.69 26.04 12.99
CA ASP A 225 -4.21 26.96 14.03
C ASP A 225 -3.20 28.01 13.49
N GLY A 226 -3.46 28.51 12.28
CA GLY A 226 -2.63 29.51 11.59
C GLY A 226 -1.44 28.94 10.81
N VAL A 227 -1.19 27.63 10.85
CA VAL A 227 -0.10 26.97 10.12
C VAL A 227 -0.63 26.38 8.80
N LEU A 228 -0.01 26.73 7.67
CA LEU A 228 -0.35 26.17 6.36
C LEU A 228 0.05 24.68 6.29
N ILE A 229 -0.93 23.78 6.15
CA ILE A 229 -0.68 22.32 6.21
C ILE A 229 -0.57 21.64 4.85
N ASN A 230 -1.18 22.18 3.79
CA ASN A 230 -1.21 21.54 2.46
C ASN A 230 0.01 21.88 1.59
N VAL A 231 1.19 21.92 2.22
CA VAL A 231 2.47 22.15 1.56
C VAL A 231 3.09 20.89 0.97
N ALA A 232 2.54 19.70 1.30
CA ALA A 232 3.08 18.44 0.80
C ALA A 232 3.04 18.40 -0.73
N ARG A 233 1.93 18.85 -1.33
CA ARG A 233 1.75 18.83 -2.79
C ARG A 233 2.85 19.58 -3.56
N THR A 234 3.31 20.72 -3.05
CA THR A 234 4.32 21.55 -3.73
C THR A 234 5.73 20.95 -3.66
N ARG A 235 5.94 20.00 -2.75
CA ARG A 235 7.21 19.26 -2.58
C ARG A 235 7.26 17.97 -3.39
N MET A 236 6.16 17.59 -4.04
CA MET A 236 6.10 16.38 -4.85
C MET A 236 6.36 16.70 -6.33
N ARG A 237 7.11 15.82 -7.00
CA ARG A 237 7.26 15.83 -8.45
C ARG A 237 6.15 14.99 -9.06
N ARG A 238 5.47 15.50 -10.09
CA ARG A 238 4.61 14.68 -10.94
C ARG A 238 5.51 13.88 -11.88
N VAL A 239 5.45 12.56 -11.77
CA VAL A 239 6.40 11.67 -12.46
C VAL A 239 5.78 10.89 -13.62
N ALA A 240 4.46 10.68 -13.60
CA ALA A 240 3.77 9.98 -14.68
C ALA A 240 2.28 10.29 -14.76
N ARG A 241 1.70 9.97 -15.92
CA ARG A 241 0.26 10.02 -16.20
C ARG A 241 -0.18 8.84 -17.04
N ALA A 242 -1.43 8.42 -16.88
CA ALA A 242 -2.07 7.45 -17.76
C ALA A 242 -3.57 7.73 -17.87
N HIS A 243 -4.14 7.47 -19.04
CA HIS A 243 -5.58 7.57 -19.24
C HIS A 243 -6.31 6.48 -18.47
N VAL A 244 -7.43 6.86 -17.86
CA VAL A 244 -8.38 5.93 -17.28
C VAL A 244 -9.51 5.74 -18.25
N GLY A 245 -9.77 4.49 -18.61
CA GLY A 245 -10.97 4.14 -19.35
C GLY A 245 -10.99 2.67 -19.72
N GLY A 246 -12.16 2.21 -20.11
CA GLY A 246 -12.36 0.84 -20.57
C GLY A 246 -13.64 0.73 -21.38
N PRO A 247 -13.87 -0.43 -22.02
CA PRO A 247 -15.05 -0.66 -22.85
C PRO A 247 -16.38 -0.44 -22.10
N ILE A 248 -16.39 -0.67 -20.78
CA ILE A 248 -17.57 -0.57 -19.93
C ILE A 248 -17.72 0.84 -19.32
N THR A 249 -16.63 1.44 -18.85
CA THR A 249 -16.67 2.70 -18.10
C THR A 249 -16.61 3.94 -18.99
N GLY A 250 -16.20 3.79 -20.26
CA GLY A 250 -15.82 4.92 -21.10
C GLY A 250 -14.57 5.64 -20.59
N PRO A 251 -14.26 6.84 -21.12
CA PRO A 251 -13.14 7.65 -20.67
C PRO A 251 -13.45 8.32 -19.32
N LEU A 252 -12.56 8.16 -18.35
CA LEU A 252 -12.66 8.75 -17.00
C LEU A 252 -11.51 9.73 -16.71
N GLY A 253 -10.86 10.29 -17.73
CA GLY A 253 -9.77 11.27 -17.57
C GLY A 253 -8.36 10.64 -17.46
N GLU A 254 -7.45 11.29 -16.73
CA GLU A 254 -6.07 10.83 -16.51
C GLU A 254 -5.71 10.72 -15.03
N ILE A 255 -5.17 9.59 -14.60
CA ILE A 255 -4.47 9.52 -13.31
C ILE A 255 -3.10 10.19 -13.42
N SER A 256 -2.62 10.74 -12.32
CA SER A 256 -1.25 11.22 -12.18
C SER A 256 -0.56 10.57 -10.99
N ILE A 257 0.68 10.10 -11.17
CA ILE A 257 1.54 9.67 -10.06
C ILE A 257 2.46 10.82 -9.67
N TRP A 258 2.52 11.06 -8.36
CA TRP A 258 3.41 12.02 -7.73
C TRP A 258 4.32 11.31 -6.75
N VAL A 259 5.59 11.69 -6.73
CA VAL A 259 6.59 11.11 -5.82
C VAL A 259 7.34 12.24 -5.13
N GLY A 260 7.58 12.08 -3.84
CA GLY A 260 8.31 13.07 -3.04
C GLY A 260 8.81 12.46 -1.73
N ARG A 261 9.70 13.16 -1.05
CA ARG A 261 10.31 12.76 0.23
C ARG A 261 10.33 13.95 1.19
N GLY A 262 10.22 13.68 2.50
CA GLY A 262 10.29 14.69 3.55
C GLY A 262 8.93 15.05 4.15
N ASP A 263 8.84 16.16 4.89
CA ASP A 263 7.64 16.46 5.67
C ASP A 263 6.41 16.62 4.75
N GLY A 264 5.34 15.90 5.11
CA GLY A 264 4.08 15.86 4.38
C GLY A 264 3.99 14.75 3.33
N ALA A 265 5.11 14.24 2.82
CA ALA A 265 5.16 13.09 1.91
C ALA A 265 5.54 11.83 2.70
N LEU A 266 4.58 11.34 3.49
CA LEU A 266 4.76 10.14 4.30
C LEU A 266 5.11 8.92 3.41
N PRO A 267 5.99 8.01 3.86
CA PRO A 267 6.42 6.85 3.08
C PRO A 267 5.33 5.78 3.04
N HIS A 268 4.28 6.04 2.26
CA HIS A 268 3.21 5.12 1.93
C HIS A 268 2.60 5.50 0.59
N VAL A 269 1.64 4.70 0.13
CA VAL A 269 0.84 4.99 -1.05
C VAL A 269 -0.43 5.71 -0.62
N THR A 270 -0.65 6.93 -1.11
CA THR A 270 -1.89 7.67 -0.89
C THR A 270 -2.64 7.78 -2.21
N ILE A 271 -3.94 7.50 -2.21
CA ILE A 271 -4.84 7.78 -3.33
C ILE A 271 -5.63 9.03 -2.98
N THR A 272 -5.61 10.01 -3.86
CA THR A 272 -6.29 11.29 -3.69
C THR A 272 -7.22 11.58 -4.85
N GLN A 273 -8.22 12.44 -4.65
CA GLN A 273 -9.00 13.04 -5.73
C GLN A 273 -9.15 14.54 -5.42
N ARG A 274 -8.68 15.39 -6.33
CA ARG A 274 -8.50 16.83 -6.12
C ARG A 274 -7.67 17.15 -4.86
N GLY A 275 -6.68 16.29 -4.59
CA GLY A 275 -5.80 16.39 -3.43
C GLY A 275 -6.41 16.01 -2.08
N LEU A 276 -7.69 15.62 -2.04
CA LEU A 276 -8.34 15.08 -0.84
C LEU A 276 -8.10 13.57 -0.75
N LEU A 277 -7.90 13.07 0.47
CA LEU A 277 -7.66 11.64 0.73
C LEU A 277 -8.86 10.78 0.30
N VAL A 278 -8.60 9.78 -0.53
CA VAL A 278 -9.56 8.70 -0.80
C VAL A 278 -9.17 7.47 0.01
N ALA A 279 -7.92 7.02 -0.12
CA ALA A 279 -7.44 5.83 0.58
C ALA A 279 -5.93 5.91 0.86
N VAL A 280 -5.49 5.28 1.94
CA VAL A 280 -4.08 4.95 2.18
C VAL A 280 -3.90 3.46 1.91
N ARG A 281 -2.89 3.10 1.13
CA ARG A 281 -2.52 1.72 0.85
C ARG A 281 -1.11 1.44 1.33
N GLN A 282 -0.89 0.22 1.82
CA GLN A 282 0.46 -0.29 2.07
C GLN A 282 1.15 -0.60 0.75
N ASP A 283 0.40 -1.18 -0.18
CA ASP A 283 0.88 -1.60 -1.49
C ASP A 283 0.10 -0.92 -2.61
N LEU A 284 0.85 -0.51 -3.64
CA LEU A 284 0.26 0.06 -4.85
C LEU A 284 -0.49 -1.01 -5.66
N PHE A 285 0.07 -2.23 -5.67
CA PHE A 285 -0.42 -3.40 -6.41
C PHE A 285 -0.67 -4.56 -5.46
N THR A 286 -1.90 -5.06 -5.44
CA THR A 286 -2.32 -6.18 -4.59
C THR A 286 -2.29 -7.51 -5.32
N ALA A 287 -2.44 -7.49 -6.65
CA ALA A 287 -2.46 -8.67 -7.49
C ALA A 287 -1.10 -9.42 -7.39
N PRO A 288 -1.07 -10.70 -6.94
CA PRO A 288 0.18 -11.47 -6.77
C PRO A 288 1.04 -11.51 -8.03
N GLU A 289 0.38 -11.51 -9.18
CA GLU A 289 0.97 -11.60 -10.49
C GLU A 289 1.74 -10.32 -10.89
N LEU A 290 1.48 -9.18 -10.24
CA LEU A 290 2.23 -7.92 -10.37
C LEU A 290 3.39 -7.80 -9.34
N SER A 291 3.97 -8.93 -8.96
CA SER A 291 5.03 -8.99 -7.92
C SER A 291 6.20 -8.03 -8.19
N LEU A 292 6.64 -7.90 -9.44
CA LEU A 292 7.70 -6.97 -9.83
C LEU A 292 7.33 -5.50 -9.54
N HIS A 293 6.15 -5.07 -9.99
CA HIS A 293 5.66 -3.71 -9.75
C HIS A 293 5.48 -3.45 -8.25
N ARG A 294 4.92 -4.40 -7.52
CA ARG A 294 4.74 -4.33 -6.05
C ARG A 294 6.07 -4.15 -5.34
N ASP A 295 7.09 -4.94 -5.69
CA ASP A 295 8.37 -4.90 -5.01
C ASP A 295 9.15 -3.62 -5.30
N LEU A 296 9.08 -3.11 -6.54
CA LEU A 296 9.62 -1.79 -6.88
C LEU A 296 8.91 -0.67 -6.10
N ALA A 297 7.57 -0.67 -6.06
CA ALA A 297 6.80 0.32 -5.31
C ALA A 297 7.15 0.28 -3.81
N ARG A 298 7.23 -0.93 -3.21
CA ARG A 298 7.66 -1.13 -1.81
C ARG A 298 9.09 -0.64 -1.58
N ALA A 299 9.98 -0.87 -2.53
CA ALA A 299 11.36 -0.45 -2.43
C ALA A 299 11.47 1.09 -2.40
N ILE A 300 10.73 1.78 -3.26
CA ILE A 300 10.62 3.25 -3.28
C ILE A 300 10.04 3.77 -1.96
N VAL A 301 8.92 3.20 -1.52
CA VAL A 301 8.26 3.59 -0.26
C VAL A 301 9.21 3.41 0.94
N SER A 302 9.88 2.27 1.00
CA SER A 302 10.80 1.97 2.11
C SER A 302 12.09 2.79 2.07
N ALA A 303 12.44 3.37 0.92
CA ALA A 303 13.51 4.35 0.79
C ALA A 303 13.11 5.74 1.34
N GLY A 304 11.88 5.86 1.87
CA GLY A 304 11.38 7.08 2.51
C GLY A 304 10.56 7.97 1.58
N PHE A 305 10.24 7.52 0.37
CA PHE A 305 9.43 8.29 -0.58
C PHE A 305 7.93 8.00 -0.39
N GLY A 306 7.10 9.04 -0.40
CA GLY A 306 5.66 8.91 -0.54
C GLY A 306 5.26 8.83 -2.01
N ILE A 307 4.29 7.96 -2.34
CA ILE A 307 3.70 7.86 -3.66
C ILE A 307 2.24 8.33 -3.56
N VAL A 308 1.88 9.37 -4.29
CA VAL A 308 0.50 9.87 -4.35
C VAL A 308 -0.08 9.61 -5.73
N VAL A 309 -1.18 8.88 -5.78
CA VAL A 309 -1.98 8.63 -6.98
C VAL A 309 -3.15 9.60 -6.98
N GLU A 310 -3.08 10.59 -7.85
CA GLU A 310 -4.16 11.55 -8.07
C GLU A 310 -5.17 10.97 -9.07
N LEU A 311 -6.39 10.73 -8.61
CA LEU A 311 -7.51 10.30 -9.44
C LEU A 311 -8.12 11.50 -10.20
N PRO A 312 -8.55 11.29 -11.45
CA PRO A 312 -9.39 12.24 -12.16
C PRO A 312 -10.72 12.48 -11.42
N ALA A 313 -11.34 13.65 -11.63
CA ALA A 313 -12.58 14.01 -10.97
C ALA A 313 -13.77 13.16 -11.44
N GLU A 314 -13.68 12.67 -12.68
CA GLU A 314 -14.68 11.84 -13.35
C GLU A 314 -14.72 10.40 -12.80
N VAL A 315 -13.72 10.01 -11.99
CA VAL A 315 -13.69 8.68 -11.38
C VAL A 315 -14.72 8.61 -10.26
N PRO A 316 -15.71 7.71 -10.37
CA PRO A 316 -16.72 7.57 -9.33
C PRO A 316 -16.10 6.93 -8.09
N LEU A 317 -16.38 7.53 -6.93
CA LEU A 317 -16.02 6.99 -5.63
C LEU A 317 -17.25 6.34 -4.97
N ASN A 318 -17.01 5.49 -3.97
CA ASN A 318 -18.11 5.00 -3.13
C ASN A 318 -18.75 6.15 -2.32
N LYS A 319 -19.91 5.88 -1.70
CA LYS A 319 -20.69 6.91 -0.98
C LYS A 319 -19.87 7.64 0.11
N GLY A 320 -19.01 6.92 0.84
CA GLY A 320 -18.12 7.48 1.87
C GLY A 320 -16.80 8.05 1.33
N ARG A 321 -16.60 7.99 0.01
CA ARG A 321 -15.41 8.42 -0.74
C ARG A 321 -14.09 7.89 -0.17
N SER A 322 -14.16 6.68 0.37
CA SER A 322 -13.03 5.96 0.96
C SER A 322 -12.41 4.94 -0.02
N ALA A 323 -13.04 4.76 -1.19
CA ALA A 323 -12.56 3.90 -2.25
C ALA A 323 -13.16 4.29 -3.60
N VAL A 324 -12.50 3.89 -4.68
CA VAL A 324 -13.04 3.91 -6.04
C VAL A 324 -14.26 2.98 -6.12
N ALA A 325 -15.28 3.36 -6.89
CA ALA A 325 -16.43 2.51 -7.12
C ALA A 325 -16.03 1.18 -7.81
N ALA A 326 -16.71 0.10 -7.46
CA ALA A 326 -16.34 -1.25 -7.92
C ALA A 326 -16.24 -1.35 -9.46
N HIS A 327 -17.19 -0.75 -10.19
CA HIS A 327 -17.24 -0.81 -11.65
C HIS A 327 -16.08 -0.05 -12.34
N ALA A 328 -15.42 0.88 -11.66
CA ALA A 328 -14.27 1.63 -12.19
C ALA A 328 -12.91 1.07 -11.72
N SER A 329 -12.91 0.11 -10.78
CA SER A 329 -11.69 -0.34 -10.11
C SER A 329 -10.68 -1.00 -11.08
N ALA A 330 -11.15 -1.84 -12.01
CA ALA A 330 -10.28 -2.49 -13.00
C ALA A 330 -9.63 -1.49 -13.98
N ALA A 331 -10.38 -0.46 -14.41
CA ALA A 331 -9.84 0.58 -15.28
C ALA A 331 -8.78 1.42 -14.57
N ILE A 332 -8.98 1.70 -13.27
CA ILE A 332 -7.99 2.40 -12.44
C ILE A 332 -6.74 1.56 -12.24
N GLU A 333 -6.87 0.26 -11.97
CA GLU A 333 -5.73 -0.64 -11.82
C GLU A 333 -4.89 -0.71 -13.10
N SER A 334 -5.54 -0.88 -14.25
CA SER A 334 -4.86 -0.88 -15.56
C SER A 334 -4.13 0.44 -15.84
N ALA A 335 -4.79 1.58 -15.59
CA ALA A 335 -4.16 2.89 -15.73
C ALA A 335 -2.98 3.05 -14.77
N LEU A 336 -3.11 2.58 -13.53
CA LEU A 336 -2.08 2.68 -12.49
C LEU A 336 -0.83 1.88 -12.84
N ILE A 337 -1.00 0.67 -13.37
CA ILE A 337 0.10 -0.13 -13.92
C ILE A 337 0.81 0.68 -15.01
N ALA A 338 0.08 1.17 -16.00
CA ALA A 338 0.66 1.94 -17.11
C ALA A 338 1.38 3.22 -16.64
N ALA A 339 0.82 3.97 -15.70
CA ALA A 339 1.45 5.16 -15.15
C ALA A 339 2.71 4.80 -14.34
N PHE A 340 2.67 3.73 -13.55
CA PHE A 340 3.82 3.31 -12.76
C PHE A 340 4.97 2.79 -13.65
N GLU A 341 4.66 2.02 -14.70
CA GLU A 341 5.65 1.60 -15.69
C GLU A 341 6.34 2.80 -16.34
N ARG A 342 5.57 3.82 -16.78
CA ARG A 342 6.12 5.06 -17.32
C ARG A 342 6.99 5.79 -16.33
N PHE A 343 6.57 5.89 -15.07
CA PHE A 343 7.37 6.49 -14.01
C PHE A 343 8.70 5.77 -13.87
N VAL A 344 8.71 4.44 -13.76
CA VAL A 344 9.95 3.69 -13.58
C VAL A 344 10.87 3.88 -14.79
N LEU A 345 10.35 3.70 -16.01
CA LEU A 345 11.15 3.71 -17.24
C LEU A 345 11.68 5.10 -17.61
N HIS A 346 10.90 6.16 -17.39
CA HIS A 346 11.24 7.49 -17.90
C HIS A 346 11.73 8.47 -16.83
N ASP A 347 11.55 8.17 -15.55
CA ASP A 347 11.84 9.13 -14.47
C ASP A 347 12.66 8.46 -13.34
N ALA A 348 12.19 7.36 -12.74
CA ALA A 348 12.89 6.73 -11.60
C ALA A 348 14.30 6.23 -11.94
N LEU A 349 14.49 5.62 -13.13
CA LEU A 349 15.81 5.13 -13.58
C LEU A 349 16.82 6.25 -13.87
N TYR A 350 16.38 7.50 -13.97
CA TYR A 350 17.25 8.65 -14.18
C TYR A 350 17.44 9.50 -12.90
N ASP A 351 16.69 9.19 -11.84
CA ASP A 351 16.77 9.89 -10.56
C ASP A 351 17.84 9.27 -9.65
N ARG A 352 19.02 9.90 -9.62
CA ARG A 352 20.16 9.43 -8.83
C ARG A 352 19.90 9.40 -7.32
N GLU A 353 19.07 10.30 -6.80
CA GLU A 353 18.76 10.33 -5.37
C GLU A 353 17.88 9.13 -5.01
N LEU A 354 16.84 8.88 -5.81
CA LEU A 354 15.97 7.72 -5.66
C LEU A 354 16.76 6.41 -5.80
N LEU A 355 17.59 6.27 -6.85
CA LEU A 355 18.38 5.06 -7.06
C LEU A 355 19.33 4.77 -5.88
N ARG A 356 20.02 5.79 -5.35
CA ARG A 356 20.88 5.63 -4.18
C ARG A 356 20.10 5.19 -2.94
N ALA A 357 18.89 5.73 -2.75
CA ALA A 357 18.06 5.39 -1.60
C ALA A 357 17.46 3.97 -1.69
N VAL A 358 17.32 3.44 -2.92
CA VAL A 358 16.71 2.13 -3.18
C VAL A 358 17.76 1.03 -3.42
N ASP A 359 19.05 1.35 -3.54
CA ASP A 359 20.16 0.48 -3.99
C ASP A 359 20.08 -1.00 -3.55
N HIS A 360 20.08 -1.26 -2.25
CA HIS A 360 20.06 -2.62 -1.71
C HIS A 360 18.79 -3.42 -2.07
N ARG A 361 17.67 -2.73 -2.29
CA ARG A 361 16.37 -3.34 -2.63
C ARG A 361 16.20 -3.48 -4.13
N LEU A 362 16.70 -2.51 -4.90
CA LEU A 362 16.75 -2.58 -6.35
C LEU A 362 17.61 -3.76 -6.81
N SER A 363 18.70 -4.05 -6.09
CA SER A 363 19.54 -5.23 -6.32
C SER A 363 18.74 -6.53 -6.36
N SER A 364 17.80 -6.74 -5.43
CA SER A 364 16.94 -7.95 -5.42
C SER A 364 15.95 -7.99 -6.59
N VAL A 365 15.48 -6.84 -7.05
CA VAL A 365 14.64 -6.76 -8.26
C VAL A 365 15.46 -7.07 -9.51
N LEU A 366 16.65 -6.48 -9.63
CA LEU A 366 17.60 -6.75 -10.70
C LEU A 366 17.99 -8.23 -10.73
N ASP A 367 18.21 -8.86 -9.58
CA ASP A 367 18.51 -10.29 -9.49
C ASP A 367 17.45 -11.13 -10.21
N ARG A 368 16.16 -10.85 -9.96
CA ARG A 368 15.07 -11.60 -10.59
C ARG A 368 14.98 -11.33 -12.09
N LEU A 369 15.15 -10.07 -12.50
CA LEU A 369 15.18 -9.69 -13.91
C LEU A 369 16.35 -10.36 -14.65
N LEU A 370 17.53 -10.38 -14.03
CA LEU A 370 18.74 -11.02 -14.54
C LEU A 370 18.56 -12.53 -14.62
N CYS A 371 18.06 -13.19 -13.57
CA CYS A 371 17.79 -14.62 -13.60
C CYS A 371 16.79 -14.98 -14.71
N ALA A 372 15.72 -14.21 -14.89
CA ALA A 372 14.75 -14.41 -15.97
C ALA A 372 15.38 -14.21 -17.36
N ALA A 373 16.14 -13.12 -17.55
CA ALA A 373 16.82 -12.82 -18.81
C ALA A 373 17.91 -13.84 -19.18
N LEU A 374 18.60 -14.40 -18.17
CA LEU A 374 19.60 -15.45 -18.34
C LEU A 374 18.96 -16.81 -18.61
N ALA A 375 17.85 -17.15 -17.96
CA ALA A 375 17.15 -18.42 -18.15
C ALA A 375 16.36 -18.50 -19.49
N GLY A 376 15.88 -17.37 -19.99
CA GLY A 376 14.96 -17.30 -21.14
C GLY A 376 15.61 -17.25 -22.52
N GLN A 377 16.95 -17.17 -22.64
CA GLN A 377 17.63 -17.13 -23.93
C GLN A 377 18.43 -18.41 -24.17
N PRO A 378 18.10 -19.23 -25.18
CA PRO A 378 18.97 -20.35 -25.56
C PRO A 378 20.32 -19.77 -25.95
N THR A 379 21.39 -20.25 -25.31
CA THR A 379 22.77 -20.02 -25.76
C THR A 379 22.89 -20.61 -27.16
N GLN A 380 22.68 -19.79 -28.18
CA GLN A 380 23.15 -20.12 -29.52
C GLN A 380 24.68 -20.11 -29.42
N PRO A 381 25.36 -21.27 -29.60
CA PRO A 381 26.80 -21.28 -29.61
C PRO A 381 27.27 -20.32 -30.70
N ALA A 382 28.18 -19.42 -30.33
CA ALA A 382 28.76 -18.45 -31.24
C ALA A 382 29.42 -19.20 -32.40
N ALA A 383 28.72 -19.33 -33.53
CA ALA A 383 29.36 -19.62 -34.78
C ALA A 383 30.19 -18.38 -35.12
N ALA A 384 31.50 -18.57 -35.28
CA ALA A 384 32.43 -17.54 -35.70
C ALA A 384 32.08 -17.07 -37.12
N SER A 385 31.15 -16.12 -37.24
CA SER A 385 31.01 -15.31 -38.45
C SER A 385 31.95 -14.11 -38.30
N ALA A 386 33.01 -14.12 -39.10
CA ALA A 386 33.91 -13.00 -39.30
C ALA A 386 33.12 -11.72 -39.69
N PRO A 387 33.63 -10.53 -39.36
CA PRO A 387 32.95 -9.29 -39.71
C PRO A 387 32.94 -9.13 -41.24
N GLU A 388 31.74 -9.05 -41.84
CA GLU A 388 31.59 -8.59 -43.22
C GLU A 388 31.98 -7.11 -43.29
N GLU A 389 33.10 -6.83 -43.96
CA GLU A 389 33.57 -5.51 -44.29
C GLU A 389 32.51 -4.76 -45.12
N LEU A 390 32.06 -3.62 -44.60
CA LEU A 390 31.33 -2.61 -45.36
C LEU A 390 32.30 -1.92 -46.32
N THR A 391 32.42 -2.43 -47.55
CA THR A 391 33.11 -1.71 -48.63
C THR A 391 32.22 -0.62 -49.23
N GLU A 392 32.68 0.63 -49.09
CA GLU A 392 32.32 1.78 -49.93
C GLU A 392 32.73 1.55 -51.39
N ALA A 393 31.75 1.47 -52.31
CA ALA A 393 31.78 1.94 -53.70
C ALA A 393 30.52 1.40 -54.40
N THR A 394 29.54 2.21 -54.81
CA THR A 394 29.67 2.94 -56.07
C THR A 394 28.61 4.05 -56.15
N ARG A 395 29.07 5.27 -56.45
CA ARG A 395 28.27 6.34 -57.02
C ARG A 395 27.73 5.89 -58.38
N SER A 396 26.41 5.88 -58.56
CA SER A 396 25.81 6.01 -59.89
C SER A 396 24.45 6.68 -59.79
N SER A 397 24.45 7.92 -60.25
CA SER A 397 23.29 8.77 -60.52
C SER A 397 22.34 8.12 -61.52
N LYS A 398 21.06 7.99 -61.17
CA LYS A 398 19.95 8.05 -62.13
C LYS A 398 18.63 8.45 -61.45
N PRO A 399 17.74 9.19 -62.14
CA PRO A 399 16.65 9.93 -61.53
C PRO A 399 15.41 9.04 -61.28
N TRP A 400 14.66 9.41 -60.24
CA TRP A 400 13.37 8.84 -59.89
C TRP A 400 12.33 8.91 -61.02
N PRO A 401 11.46 7.90 -61.16
CA PRO A 401 10.10 8.10 -61.62
C PRO A 401 9.10 8.05 -60.46
N LEU A 402 8.16 8.99 -60.51
CA LEU A 402 6.99 9.09 -59.65
C LEU A 402 6.03 7.88 -59.81
N MET A 403 5.47 7.49 -58.66
CA MET A 403 4.13 6.94 -58.40
C MET A 403 3.73 5.56 -58.96
N THR A 404 3.38 4.66 -58.03
CA THR A 404 2.00 4.19 -57.81
C THR A 404 1.88 3.47 -56.46
N PRO A 405 0.75 3.57 -55.73
CA PRO A 405 0.54 2.87 -54.47
C PRO A 405 -0.02 1.47 -54.75
N SER A 406 0.77 0.43 -54.49
CA SER A 406 0.28 -0.95 -54.52
C SER A 406 0.31 -1.56 -53.12
N SER A 407 -0.90 -1.80 -52.63
CA SER A 407 -1.26 -2.58 -51.46
C SER A 407 -0.84 -4.03 -51.62
N ALA A 408 0.07 -4.52 -50.76
CA ALA A 408 0.09 -5.90 -50.32
C ALA A 408 0.94 -6.02 -49.04
N ALA A 409 0.29 -6.29 -47.91
CA ALA A 409 0.96 -6.77 -46.72
C ALA A 409 1.57 -8.16 -47.00
N PRO A 410 2.79 -8.47 -46.53
CA PRO A 410 3.33 -9.81 -46.62
C PRO A 410 2.55 -10.77 -45.70
N PRO A 411 2.40 -12.05 -46.07
CA PRO A 411 1.63 -13.02 -45.29
C PRO A 411 2.31 -13.31 -43.96
N GLU A 412 1.57 -13.12 -42.86
CA GLU A 412 1.83 -13.73 -41.56
C GLU A 412 1.70 -15.26 -41.71
N SER A 413 2.80 -15.93 -42.05
CA SER A 413 2.86 -17.39 -41.98
C SER A 413 4.10 -17.83 -41.22
N GLU A 414 3.82 -18.46 -40.08
CA GLU A 414 4.67 -19.42 -39.35
C GLU A 414 5.83 -18.89 -38.51
N ARG A 415 5.54 -18.02 -37.53
CA ARG A 415 6.22 -18.14 -36.24
C ARG A 415 5.43 -19.09 -35.34
N ARG A 416 5.78 -20.39 -35.40
CA ARG A 416 5.29 -21.36 -34.41
C ARG A 416 5.71 -20.89 -33.01
N PRO A 417 4.76 -20.63 -32.08
CA PRO A 417 5.13 -20.32 -30.71
C PRO A 417 5.81 -21.55 -30.11
N GLN A 418 7.09 -21.42 -29.77
CA GLN A 418 7.79 -22.44 -29.01
C GLN A 418 7.06 -22.62 -27.67
N LYS A 419 6.67 -23.88 -27.37
CA LYS A 419 6.06 -24.25 -26.10
C LYS A 419 7.03 -23.94 -24.96
N ARG A 420 6.82 -22.80 -24.28
CA ARG A 420 7.46 -22.47 -23.00
C ARG A 420 6.76 -23.27 -21.88
N PRO A 421 7.47 -24.07 -21.08
CA PRO A 421 6.84 -24.79 -19.98
C PRO A 421 6.69 -23.92 -18.72
N THR A 422 5.50 -24.06 -18.12
CA THR A 422 5.06 -23.82 -16.73
C THR A 422 5.08 -22.41 -16.13
N VAL A 423 3.86 -21.92 -15.86
CA VAL A 423 3.42 -20.65 -15.25
C VAL A 423 3.94 -19.41 -15.98
N ALA A 424 3.29 -19.07 -17.10
CA ALA A 424 3.56 -17.82 -17.79
C ALA A 424 3.25 -16.64 -16.85
N ALA A 425 4.26 -15.85 -16.51
CA ALA A 425 4.06 -14.56 -15.87
C ALA A 425 3.09 -13.70 -16.72
N PRO A 426 2.29 -12.81 -16.12
CA PRO A 426 1.38 -11.94 -16.87
C PRO A 426 2.09 -11.18 -17.97
N GLU A 427 1.36 -10.89 -19.05
CA GLU A 427 1.88 -10.15 -20.20
C GLU A 427 2.44 -8.79 -19.77
N GLU A 428 1.80 -8.11 -18.82
CA GLU A 428 2.23 -6.83 -18.26
C GLU A 428 3.60 -6.92 -17.59
N VAL A 429 3.83 -7.97 -16.80
CA VAL A 429 5.12 -8.17 -16.12
C VAL A 429 6.21 -8.52 -17.12
N VAL A 430 5.92 -9.37 -18.10
CA VAL A 430 6.89 -9.72 -19.16
C VAL A 430 7.23 -8.48 -19.98
N ARG A 431 6.22 -7.73 -20.45
CA ARG A 431 6.38 -6.48 -21.20
C ARG A 431 7.19 -5.47 -20.41
N PHE A 432 6.88 -5.28 -19.13
CA PHE A 432 7.58 -4.33 -18.28
C PHE A 432 9.03 -4.76 -18.01
N ALA A 433 9.27 -6.04 -17.74
CA ALA A 433 10.61 -6.58 -17.58
C ALA A 433 11.45 -6.41 -18.85
N ASP A 434 10.90 -6.70 -20.03
CA ASP A 434 11.57 -6.46 -21.30
C ASP A 434 11.84 -4.97 -21.53
N ALA A 435 10.87 -4.09 -21.25
CA ALA A 435 11.05 -2.65 -21.34
C ALA A 435 12.16 -2.15 -20.40
N LEU A 436 12.26 -2.68 -19.18
CA LEU A 436 13.34 -2.38 -18.23
C LEU A 436 14.70 -2.83 -18.78
N LEU A 437 14.78 -4.00 -19.41
CA LEU A 437 16.01 -4.51 -20.02
C LEU A 437 16.47 -3.64 -21.20
N ASP A 438 15.53 -3.06 -21.93
CA ASP A 438 15.76 -2.29 -23.15
C ASP A 438 15.78 -0.76 -22.93
N THR A 439 15.52 -0.29 -21.71
CA THR A 439 15.65 1.13 -21.38
C THR A 439 17.12 1.53 -21.24
N PRO A 440 17.60 2.55 -21.98
CA PRO A 440 18.98 3.02 -21.87
C PRO A 440 19.16 3.82 -20.58
N ALA A 441 19.68 3.15 -19.54
CA ALA A 441 19.82 3.73 -18.19
C ALA A 441 21.28 3.76 -17.69
N ILE A 442 22.19 2.96 -18.26
CA ILE A 442 23.52 2.75 -17.68
C ILE A 442 24.58 3.46 -18.54
N ARG A 443 25.36 4.33 -17.89
CA ARG A 443 26.48 5.03 -18.53
C ARG A 443 27.70 4.11 -18.60
N VAL A 444 28.27 3.99 -19.78
CA VAL A 444 29.48 3.22 -20.04
C VAL A 444 30.48 4.03 -20.87
N ILE A 445 31.74 3.62 -20.84
CA ILE A 445 32.76 4.07 -21.78
C ILE A 445 33.12 2.90 -22.67
N THR A 446 32.99 3.04 -23.98
CA THR A 446 33.50 2.06 -24.94
C THR A 446 34.82 2.55 -25.52
N ILE A 447 35.80 1.67 -25.63
CA ILE A 447 37.10 1.97 -26.25
C ILE A 447 37.11 1.36 -27.65
N ASP A 448 37.34 2.16 -28.68
CA ASP A 448 37.46 1.67 -30.05
C ASP A 448 38.88 1.14 -30.35
N ASP A 449 39.09 0.67 -31.59
CA ASP A 449 40.37 0.13 -32.05
C ASP A 449 41.49 1.19 -32.09
N GLU A 450 41.11 2.47 -32.18
CA GLU A 450 42.03 3.61 -32.14
C GLU A 450 42.32 4.10 -30.71
N HIS A 451 41.80 3.39 -29.69
CA HIS A 451 41.88 3.73 -28.26
C HIS A 451 41.15 5.02 -27.87
N GLU A 452 40.23 5.51 -28.69
CA GLU A 452 39.38 6.64 -28.34
C GLU A 452 38.26 6.21 -27.39
N GLN A 453 37.94 7.09 -26.43
CA GLN A 453 36.92 6.84 -25.42
C GLN A 453 35.58 7.43 -25.85
N HIS A 454 34.57 6.58 -25.98
CA HIS A 454 33.23 7.01 -26.36
C HIS A 454 32.27 6.81 -25.19
N PRO A 455 31.83 7.88 -24.50
CA PRO A 455 30.80 7.78 -23.48
C PRO A 455 29.46 7.45 -24.14
N ARG A 456 28.81 6.37 -23.70
CA ARG A 456 27.51 5.90 -24.20
C ARG A 456 26.54 5.65 -23.07
N ILE A 457 25.25 5.78 -23.34
CA ILE A 457 24.19 5.27 -22.48
C ILE A 457 23.65 4.01 -23.15
N VAL A 458 23.76 2.88 -22.47
CA VAL A 458 23.39 1.57 -23.02
C VAL A 458 22.28 0.94 -22.18
N THR A 459 21.62 -0.06 -22.78
CA THR A 459 20.57 -0.84 -22.13
C THR A 459 21.18 -1.95 -21.26
N LEU A 460 20.41 -2.46 -20.30
CA LEU A 460 20.83 -3.61 -19.51
C LEU A 460 21.06 -4.85 -20.39
N ARG A 461 20.24 -5.02 -21.45
CA ARG A 461 20.43 -6.09 -22.43
C ARG A 461 21.77 -5.99 -23.16
N HIS A 462 22.19 -4.78 -23.54
CA HIS A 462 23.49 -4.55 -24.17
C HIS A 462 24.64 -4.92 -23.23
N LEU A 463 24.56 -4.51 -21.96
CA LEU A 463 25.56 -4.87 -20.95
C LEU A 463 25.65 -6.38 -20.70
N LEU A 464 24.51 -7.07 -20.65
CA LEU A 464 24.48 -8.52 -20.52
C LEU A 464 25.12 -9.21 -21.74
N GLY A 465 24.89 -8.67 -22.93
CA GLY A 465 25.59 -9.09 -24.16
C GLY A 465 27.11 -8.92 -24.04
N ALA A 466 27.57 -7.74 -23.62
CA ALA A 466 28.98 -7.45 -23.42
C ALA A 466 29.60 -8.35 -22.33
N TYR A 467 28.89 -8.61 -21.24
CA TYR A 467 29.33 -9.51 -20.18
C TYR A 467 29.49 -10.95 -20.67
N ARG A 468 28.48 -11.47 -21.40
CA ARG A 468 28.53 -12.83 -22.00
C ARG A 468 29.63 -12.96 -23.04
N ALA A 469 29.91 -11.90 -23.80
CA ALA A 469 31.05 -11.83 -24.72
C ALA A 469 32.40 -11.65 -24.01
N GLY A 470 32.40 -11.46 -22.68
CA GLY A 470 33.59 -11.20 -21.89
C GLY A 470 34.21 -9.82 -22.14
N THR A 471 33.51 -8.89 -22.80
CA THR A 471 33.99 -7.54 -23.15
C THR A 471 33.65 -6.47 -22.11
N LEU A 472 32.74 -6.76 -21.17
CA LEU A 472 32.43 -5.85 -20.06
C LEU A 472 33.52 -5.86 -18.98
N ARG A 473 33.91 -4.68 -18.50
CA ARG A 473 34.88 -4.43 -17.42
C ARG A 473 34.39 -3.33 -16.47
N PRO A 474 34.82 -3.33 -15.20
CA PRO A 474 34.58 -2.21 -14.30
C PRO A 474 35.59 -1.08 -14.59
N MET A 475 35.17 0.16 -14.34
CA MET A 475 36.06 1.32 -14.44
C MET A 475 37.20 1.20 -13.42
N GLY A 476 38.44 1.44 -13.85
CA GLY A 476 39.66 1.29 -13.03
C GLY A 476 40.56 0.15 -13.48
N GLU A 477 40.06 -0.78 -14.30
CA GLU A 477 40.91 -1.72 -15.05
C GLU A 477 41.58 -1.04 -16.26
N PRO A 478 42.72 -1.56 -16.77
CA PRO A 478 43.37 -1.06 -17.97
C PRO A 478 42.39 -0.95 -19.15
N LEU A 479 42.39 0.20 -19.83
CA LEU A 479 41.56 0.46 -20.99
C LEU A 479 42.11 -0.29 -22.21
N LEU A 480 41.33 -1.23 -22.73
CA LEU A 480 41.66 -2.08 -23.87
C LEU A 480 40.63 -1.84 -24.99
N PRO A 481 41.07 -1.78 -26.26
CA PRO A 481 40.18 -1.73 -27.41
C PRO A 481 39.10 -2.82 -27.43
N GLY A 482 37.92 -2.46 -27.92
CA GLY A 482 36.76 -3.37 -28.04
C GLY A 482 36.11 -3.75 -26.71
N ARG A 483 36.46 -3.09 -25.60
CA ARG A 483 35.86 -3.32 -24.28
C ARG A 483 34.88 -2.22 -23.90
N THR A 484 33.92 -2.60 -23.07
CA THR A 484 32.93 -1.71 -22.47
C THR A 484 33.21 -1.58 -20.99
N TYR A 485 33.40 -0.36 -20.50
CA TYR A 485 33.71 -0.05 -19.11
C TYR A 485 32.51 0.56 -18.41
N VAL A 486 32.13 -0.01 -17.27
CA VAL A 486 31.03 0.48 -16.45
C VAL A 486 31.55 1.18 -15.19
N SER A 487 31.08 2.39 -14.91
CA SER A 487 31.45 3.10 -13.68
C SER A 487 30.73 2.50 -12.48
N LEU A 488 31.49 2.09 -11.45
CA LEU A 488 30.94 1.60 -10.18
C LEU A 488 30.49 2.74 -9.24
N ASP A 489 30.65 4.00 -9.65
CA ASP A 489 30.08 5.14 -8.93
C ASP A 489 28.58 5.31 -9.23
N ASP A 490 28.09 4.66 -10.28
CA ASP A 490 26.67 4.57 -10.60
C ASP A 490 26.05 3.38 -9.83
N PRO A 491 25.05 3.61 -8.95
CA PRO A 491 24.49 2.54 -8.10
C PRO A 491 23.91 1.38 -8.89
N LEU A 492 23.28 1.66 -10.03
CA LEU A 492 22.65 0.63 -10.86
C LEU A 492 23.73 -0.25 -11.53
N ALA A 493 24.79 0.38 -12.02
CA ALA A 493 25.95 -0.32 -12.57
C ALA A 493 26.69 -1.17 -11.53
N ASP A 494 26.92 -0.64 -10.33
CA ASP A 494 27.60 -1.35 -9.26
C ASP A 494 26.79 -2.55 -8.75
N ALA A 495 25.49 -2.37 -8.51
CA ALA A 495 24.58 -3.46 -8.15
C ALA A 495 24.60 -4.58 -9.22
N LEU A 496 24.52 -4.20 -10.50
CA LEU A 496 24.63 -5.12 -11.62
C LEU A 496 25.99 -5.85 -11.62
N TRP A 497 27.10 -5.13 -11.50
CA TRP A 497 28.45 -5.70 -11.55
C TRP A 497 28.70 -6.69 -10.42
N ARG A 498 28.39 -6.30 -9.17
CA ARG A 498 28.46 -7.19 -8.00
C ARG A 498 27.70 -8.48 -8.24
N ARG A 499 26.53 -8.39 -8.88
CA ARG A 499 25.71 -9.57 -9.15
C ARG A 499 26.26 -10.45 -10.26
N LEU A 500 26.71 -9.86 -11.36
CA LEU A 500 27.33 -10.60 -12.47
C LEU A 500 28.53 -11.42 -11.97
N VAL A 501 29.39 -10.79 -11.16
CA VAL A 501 30.55 -11.45 -10.53
C VAL A 501 30.12 -12.59 -9.60
N ALA A 502 29.13 -12.35 -8.71
CA ALA A 502 28.63 -13.39 -7.80
C ALA A 502 28.03 -14.59 -8.56
N THR A 503 27.31 -14.34 -9.65
CA THR A 503 26.71 -15.39 -10.49
C THR A 503 27.77 -16.23 -11.20
N SER A 504 28.84 -15.59 -11.70
CA SER A 504 29.97 -16.32 -12.31
C SER A 504 30.73 -17.13 -11.27
N ALA A 505 30.96 -16.59 -10.07
CA ALA A 505 31.60 -17.33 -8.98
C ALA A 505 30.78 -18.55 -8.56
N ALA A 506 29.45 -18.40 -8.45
CA ALA A 506 28.54 -19.50 -8.15
C ALA A 506 28.51 -20.56 -9.26
N ALA A 507 28.51 -20.13 -10.54
CA ALA A 507 28.56 -21.04 -11.68
C ALA A 507 29.92 -21.79 -11.76
N ALA A 508 31.03 -21.12 -11.45
CA ALA A 508 32.35 -21.74 -11.38
C ALA A 508 32.47 -22.73 -10.20
N ALA A 509 31.92 -22.37 -9.03
CA ALA A 509 31.86 -23.26 -7.87
C ALA A 509 30.98 -24.48 -8.14
N ALA A 510 29.80 -24.28 -8.75
CA ALA A 510 28.89 -25.35 -9.16
C ALA A 510 29.53 -26.25 -10.22
N GLY A 511 30.22 -25.68 -11.22
CA GLY A 511 30.96 -26.43 -12.23
C GLY A 511 32.11 -27.28 -11.65
N SER A 512 32.67 -26.88 -10.50
CA SER A 512 33.66 -27.70 -9.77
C SER A 512 33.04 -28.81 -8.92
N GLN A 513 31.75 -28.70 -8.56
CA GLN A 513 31.01 -29.70 -7.78
C GLN A 513 30.13 -30.64 -8.62
N ASP A 514 29.97 -30.38 -9.93
CA ASP A 514 29.04 -31.10 -10.81
C ASP A 514 29.60 -32.42 -11.40
N ARG A 515 30.11 -33.30 -10.53
CA ARG A 515 30.17 -34.74 -10.80
C ARG A 515 29.56 -35.62 -9.71
N ARG A 516 28.96 -35.05 -8.65
CA ARG A 516 28.19 -35.81 -7.66
C ARG A 516 26.86 -35.13 -7.30
N GLY A 517 25.92 -35.21 -8.23
CA GLY A 517 24.51 -35.52 -7.96
C GLY A 517 23.67 -34.54 -7.14
N ARG A 518 23.11 -33.52 -7.79
CA ARG A 518 21.88 -32.86 -7.29
C ARG A 518 20.65 -33.76 -7.55
N ARG A 519 20.33 -34.63 -6.60
CA ARG A 519 18.96 -35.12 -6.39
C ARG A 519 18.30 -34.19 -5.38
N ILE A 520 17.58 -33.18 -5.86
CA ILE A 520 16.79 -32.25 -5.03
C ILE A 520 15.66 -32.98 -4.25
N GLY A 521 15.40 -34.26 -4.52
CA GLY A 521 14.49 -35.10 -3.73
C GLY A 521 15.11 -35.90 -2.58
N ALA A 522 16.43 -35.86 -2.36
CA ALA A 522 17.10 -36.80 -1.43
C ALA A 522 17.24 -36.29 0.02
N LEU A 523 16.86 -35.04 0.32
CA LEU A 523 17.04 -34.44 1.66
C LEU A 523 15.73 -33.98 2.34
N ALA A 524 14.58 -34.25 1.72
CA ALA A 524 13.29 -33.90 2.34
C ALA A 524 13.10 -34.72 3.63
N MET A 525 12.91 -34.04 4.75
CA MET A 525 12.55 -34.63 6.04
C MET A 525 11.12 -34.21 6.39
N GLN A 526 10.27 -35.18 6.75
CA GLN A 526 8.92 -34.89 7.26
C GLN A 526 8.99 -34.05 8.54
N ARG A 527 7.84 -33.53 8.98
CA ARG A 527 7.75 -32.77 10.23
C ARG A 527 7.94 -33.72 11.41
N ILE A 528 8.97 -33.47 12.20
CA ILE A 528 9.32 -34.26 13.38
C ILE A 528 9.14 -33.38 14.63
N ASP A 529 8.34 -33.84 15.59
CA ASP A 529 8.22 -33.21 16.91
C ASP A 529 9.43 -33.54 17.81
N ARG A 530 9.55 -32.86 18.95
CA ARG A 530 10.70 -33.00 19.84
C ARG A 530 10.83 -34.41 20.43
N GLU A 531 9.71 -35.06 20.75
CA GLU A 531 9.71 -36.39 21.36
C GLU A 531 10.18 -37.44 20.35
N THR A 532 9.65 -37.39 19.13
CA THR A 532 10.06 -38.24 18.00
C THR A 532 11.52 -38.00 17.63
N LEU A 533 11.97 -36.75 17.66
CA LEU A 533 13.37 -36.38 17.44
C LEU A 533 14.29 -37.08 18.45
N LEU A 534 13.98 -36.98 19.73
CA LEU A 534 14.77 -37.59 20.81
C LEU A 534 14.68 -39.12 20.82
N ALA A 535 13.54 -39.70 20.45
CA ALA A 535 13.37 -41.15 20.40
C ALA A 535 14.17 -41.78 19.24
N THR A 536 14.27 -41.08 18.11
CA THR A 536 14.80 -41.65 16.85
C THR A 536 16.25 -41.27 16.60
N ALA A 537 16.65 -40.05 16.95
CA ALA A 537 17.94 -39.47 16.56
C ALA A 537 18.85 -39.13 17.74
N LYS A 538 18.62 -39.73 18.92
CA LYS A 538 19.40 -39.43 20.15
C LYS A 538 20.92 -39.52 19.96
N GLU A 539 21.37 -40.50 19.19
CA GLU A 539 22.80 -40.76 18.95
C GLU A 539 23.41 -39.82 17.89
N VAL A 540 22.61 -38.98 17.22
CA VAL A 540 23.10 -38.04 16.20
C VAL A 540 23.71 -36.80 16.88
N PRO A 541 24.98 -36.47 16.59
CA PRO A 541 25.63 -35.31 17.20
C PRO A 541 24.84 -34.01 16.99
N GLY A 542 24.53 -33.32 18.09
CA GLY A 542 23.81 -32.04 18.09
C GLY A 542 22.29 -32.13 18.28
N VAL A 543 21.71 -33.33 18.31
CA VAL A 543 20.25 -33.50 18.51
C VAL A 543 19.77 -32.96 19.86
N ASP A 544 20.55 -33.11 20.92
CA ASP A 544 20.20 -32.50 22.22
C ASP A 544 20.12 -30.98 22.13
N ALA A 545 21.04 -30.33 21.40
CA ALA A 545 21.02 -28.89 21.16
C ALA A 545 19.78 -28.48 20.36
N LEU A 546 19.41 -29.28 19.35
CA LEU A 546 18.20 -29.05 18.57
C LEU A 546 16.93 -29.21 19.42
N ALA A 547 16.84 -30.24 20.27
CA ALA A 547 15.71 -30.44 21.18
C ALA A 547 15.60 -29.30 22.22
N ALA A 548 16.73 -28.80 22.71
CA ALA A 548 16.76 -27.59 23.53
C ALA A 548 16.26 -26.35 22.76
N ALA A 549 16.67 -26.18 21.50
CA ALA A 549 16.17 -25.11 20.64
C ALA A 549 14.65 -25.19 20.44
N MET A 550 14.12 -26.40 20.19
CA MET A 550 12.67 -26.64 20.08
C MET A 550 11.94 -26.27 21.37
N THR A 551 12.52 -26.58 22.53
CA THR A 551 11.95 -26.20 23.84
C THR A 551 11.83 -24.68 24.00
N VAL A 552 12.82 -23.92 23.49
CA VAL A 552 12.75 -22.45 23.49
C VAL A 552 11.62 -21.95 22.59
N LEU A 553 11.48 -22.52 21.38
CA LEU A 553 10.41 -22.16 20.44
C LEU A 553 9.02 -22.50 20.99
N GLU A 554 8.86 -23.66 21.63
CA GLU A 554 7.65 -24.09 22.34
C GLU A 554 7.28 -23.09 23.44
N GLY A 555 8.27 -22.65 24.22
CA GLY A 555 8.07 -21.59 25.21
C GLY A 555 7.57 -20.30 24.57
N ILE A 556 8.24 -19.81 23.52
CA ILE A 556 7.85 -18.56 22.85
C ILE A 556 6.40 -18.65 22.34
N ASP A 557 6.02 -19.76 21.70
CA ASP A 557 4.64 -19.96 21.26
C ASP A 557 3.66 -20.01 22.45
N ALA A 558 4.00 -20.71 23.53
CA ALA A 558 3.16 -20.77 24.72
C ALA A 558 2.94 -19.37 25.32
N ALA A 559 3.98 -18.54 25.39
CA ALA A 559 3.87 -17.15 25.84
C ALA A 559 2.92 -16.32 24.95
N ILE A 560 3.10 -16.38 23.63
CA ILE A 560 2.22 -15.69 22.67
C ILE A 560 0.78 -16.18 22.82
N SER A 561 0.60 -17.50 22.97
CA SER A 561 -0.70 -18.15 23.08
C SER A 561 -1.45 -17.74 24.35
N ILE A 562 -0.79 -17.80 25.51
CA ILE A 562 -1.37 -17.36 26.78
C ILE A 562 -1.75 -15.88 26.72
N ALA A 563 -0.83 -15.02 26.23
CA ALA A 563 -1.08 -13.58 26.12
C ALA A 563 -2.25 -13.25 25.18
N ALA A 564 -2.50 -14.09 24.18
CA ALA A 564 -3.54 -13.88 23.18
C ALA A 564 -4.83 -14.67 23.42
N GLU A 565 -4.90 -15.47 24.50
CA GLU A 565 -5.98 -16.43 24.77
C GLU A 565 -6.18 -17.43 23.61
N LEU A 566 -5.08 -17.95 23.08
CA LEU A 566 -5.04 -18.97 22.03
C LEU A 566 -4.50 -20.29 22.57
N THR A 567 -4.81 -21.39 21.89
CA THR A 567 -4.18 -22.69 22.15
C THR A 567 -2.71 -22.66 21.67
N PRO A 568 -1.76 -23.17 22.47
CA PRO A 568 -0.40 -23.43 22.01
C PRO A 568 -0.39 -24.32 20.76
N SER A 569 0.50 -24.02 19.83
CA SER A 569 0.68 -24.74 18.58
C SER A 569 1.74 -25.83 18.75
N PRO A 570 1.52 -27.04 18.21
CA PRO A 570 2.57 -28.04 18.08
C PRO A 570 3.77 -27.46 17.33
N ILE A 571 4.97 -27.64 17.88
CA ILE A 571 6.24 -27.22 17.26
C ILE A 571 6.94 -28.44 16.68
N SER A 572 7.32 -28.35 15.41
CA SER A 572 8.06 -29.39 14.70
C SER A 572 9.24 -28.80 13.95
N VAL A 573 10.15 -29.66 13.50
CA VAL A 573 11.23 -29.31 12.58
C VAL A 573 11.12 -30.13 11.30
N HIS A 574 11.52 -29.55 10.18
CA HIS A 574 11.57 -30.25 8.89
C HIS A 574 12.83 -29.83 8.10
N GLN A 575 13.04 -30.47 6.95
CA GLN A 575 14.11 -30.09 6.03
C GLN A 575 13.59 -29.99 4.61
N ASP A 576 13.79 -28.82 4.01
CA ASP A 576 13.68 -28.56 2.56
C ASP A 576 12.35 -29.03 1.93
N LEU A 577 11.25 -28.96 2.69
CA LEU A 577 9.92 -29.29 2.17
C LEU A 577 9.45 -28.24 1.15
N TYR A 578 9.91 -26.99 1.30
CA TYR A 578 9.50 -25.86 0.47
C TYR A 578 10.68 -24.96 0.01
N GLY A 579 11.92 -25.47 0.13
CA GLY A 579 13.15 -24.77 -0.28
C GLY A 579 14.06 -24.37 0.90
N PRO A 580 15.35 -24.11 0.66
CA PRO A 580 16.32 -23.77 1.71
C PRO A 580 16.17 -22.36 2.27
N ASP A 581 15.51 -21.45 1.54
CA ASP A 581 15.33 -20.05 1.94
C ASP A 581 14.10 -19.84 2.85
N GLU A 582 13.16 -20.80 2.88
CA GLU A 582 12.03 -20.76 3.80
C GLU A 582 12.51 -20.97 5.24
N MET A 583 12.10 -20.11 6.17
CA MET A 583 12.53 -20.20 7.57
C MET A 583 11.61 -21.10 8.41
N ALA A 584 10.30 -20.98 8.20
CA ALA A 584 9.29 -21.75 8.89
C ALA A 584 8.03 -21.81 8.02
N HIS A 585 7.16 -22.75 8.35
CA HIS A 585 5.92 -23.01 7.64
C HIS A 585 4.82 -23.41 8.63
N THR A 586 3.56 -23.12 8.29
CA THR A 586 2.40 -23.65 8.99
C THR A 586 1.30 -24.10 8.01
N ASP A 587 0.65 -25.21 8.34
CA ASP A 587 -0.56 -25.70 7.67
C ASP A 587 -1.84 -25.46 8.51
N GLY A 588 -1.75 -24.62 9.54
CA GLY A 588 -2.82 -24.38 10.50
C GLY A 588 -2.91 -25.41 11.65
N SER A 589 -2.24 -26.56 11.55
CA SER A 589 -2.21 -27.57 12.63
C SER A 589 -1.05 -27.36 13.61
N GLY A 590 0.01 -26.66 13.19
CA GLY A 590 1.19 -26.38 14.01
C GLY A 590 2.19 -25.49 13.29
N ILE A 591 3.33 -25.24 13.92
CA ILE A 591 4.44 -24.46 13.37
C ILE A 591 5.61 -25.40 13.11
N SER A 592 6.19 -25.33 11.91
CA SER A 592 7.32 -26.16 11.50
C SER A 592 8.51 -25.32 11.08
N VAL A 593 9.65 -25.51 11.73
CA VAL A 593 10.87 -24.71 11.47
C VAL A 593 11.82 -25.46 10.53
N ASN A 594 12.30 -24.79 9.49
CA ASN A 594 13.14 -25.40 8.46
C ASN A 594 14.61 -25.40 8.87
N LEU A 595 15.17 -26.59 9.12
CA LEU A 595 16.57 -26.76 9.51
C LEU A 595 17.54 -26.72 8.32
N ALA A 596 17.06 -26.71 7.08
CA ALA A 596 17.90 -26.44 5.91
C ALA A 596 18.24 -24.95 5.79
N SER A 597 17.46 -24.06 6.42
CA SER A 597 17.70 -22.63 6.39
C SER A 597 18.92 -22.25 7.24
N ALA A 598 19.99 -21.82 6.58
CA ALA A 598 21.21 -21.34 7.23
C ALA A 598 20.92 -20.20 8.23
N ARG A 599 19.95 -19.34 7.91
CA ARG A 599 19.53 -18.22 8.77
C ARG A 599 18.89 -18.69 10.07
N VAL A 600 17.96 -19.64 9.99
CA VAL A 600 17.29 -20.22 11.17
C VAL A 600 18.32 -20.90 12.06
N ARG A 601 19.20 -21.72 11.48
CA ARG A 601 20.28 -22.39 12.22
C ARG A 601 21.17 -21.39 12.95
N ALA A 602 21.56 -20.31 12.28
CA ALA A 602 22.37 -19.26 12.88
C ALA A 602 21.66 -18.60 14.07
N LEU A 603 20.36 -18.27 13.94
CA LEU A 603 19.57 -17.72 15.04
C LEU A 603 19.49 -18.67 16.24
N LEU A 604 19.19 -19.95 16.00
CA LEU A 604 19.09 -20.96 17.06
C LEU A 604 20.44 -21.16 17.76
N VAL A 605 21.55 -21.24 17.03
CA VAL A 605 22.89 -21.37 17.60
C VAL A 605 23.27 -20.11 18.39
N SER A 606 23.06 -18.91 17.86
CA SER A 606 23.34 -17.66 18.57
C SER A 606 22.54 -17.56 19.87
N VAL A 607 21.26 -17.94 19.85
CA VAL A 607 20.40 -17.97 21.04
C VAL A 607 20.84 -19.02 22.05
N LEU A 608 21.31 -20.19 21.62
CA LEU A 608 21.80 -21.23 22.54
C LEU A 608 23.22 -20.96 23.05
N GLN A 609 24.05 -20.21 22.32
CA GLN A 609 25.47 -20.03 22.66
C GLN A 609 25.76 -18.69 23.35
N GLN A 610 25.14 -17.60 22.91
CA GLN A 610 25.62 -16.24 23.20
C GLN A 610 24.63 -15.36 23.97
N ASP A 611 23.45 -15.89 24.33
CA ASP A 611 22.34 -15.06 24.86
C ASP A 611 22.03 -13.84 23.98
N ASP A 612 22.24 -13.96 22.66
CA ASP A 612 22.11 -12.84 21.74
C ASP A 612 20.65 -12.33 21.74
N PRO A 613 20.38 -11.13 22.30
CA PRO A 613 19.03 -10.61 22.43
C PRO A 613 18.45 -10.24 21.06
N ALA A 614 19.28 -9.90 20.08
CA ALA A 614 18.82 -9.60 18.72
C ALA A 614 18.40 -10.89 18.01
N ALA A 615 19.18 -11.97 18.15
CA ALA A 615 18.81 -13.28 17.63
C ALA A 615 17.53 -13.82 18.31
N PHE A 616 17.41 -13.64 19.62
CA PHE A 616 16.21 -14.01 20.37
C PHE A 616 14.98 -13.22 19.92
N GLY A 617 15.11 -11.90 19.78
CA GLY A 617 14.04 -11.05 19.25
C GLY A 617 13.61 -11.44 17.83
N ALA A 618 14.55 -11.86 16.98
CA ALA A 618 14.24 -12.38 15.65
C ALA A 618 13.48 -13.72 15.68
N LEU A 619 13.80 -14.62 16.62
CA LEU A 619 13.01 -15.84 16.83
C LEU A 619 11.61 -15.54 17.36
N VAL A 620 11.46 -14.59 18.28
CA VAL A 620 10.13 -14.14 18.75
C VAL A 620 9.31 -13.57 17.59
N ASP A 621 9.91 -12.77 16.72
CA ASP A 621 9.20 -12.22 15.56
C ASP A 621 8.83 -13.29 14.52
N LEU A 622 9.68 -14.30 14.32
CA LEU A 622 9.39 -15.49 13.50
C LEU A 622 8.19 -16.25 14.10
N MET A 623 8.19 -16.53 15.40
CA MET A 623 7.09 -17.26 16.05
C MET A 623 5.78 -16.46 16.03
N LEU A 624 5.84 -15.13 16.24
CA LEU A 624 4.67 -14.26 16.07
C LEU A 624 4.12 -14.30 14.64
N HIS A 625 5.00 -14.37 13.63
CA HIS A 625 4.61 -14.50 12.23
C HIS A 625 3.84 -15.81 12.00
N GLU A 626 4.42 -16.94 12.37
CA GLU A 626 3.80 -18.26 12.15
C GLU A 626 2.52 -18.43 12.99
N LYS A 627 2.51 -17.95 14.24
CA LYS A 627 1.32 -17.97 15.09
C LYS A 627 0.17 -17.13 14.52
N THR A 628 0.50 -16.07 13.80
CA THR A 628 -0.51 -15.25 13.11
C THR A 628 -1.22 -16.08 12.05
N HIS A 629 -0.47 -16.81 11.22
CA HIS A 629 -1.03 -17.73 10.22
C HIS A 629 -1.90 -18.80 10.87
N VAL A 630 -1.42 -19.47 11.93
CA VAL A 630 -2.23 -20.46 12.68
C VAL A 630 -3.55 -19.83 13.18
N SER A 631 -3.47 -18.62 13.75
CA SER A 631 -4.65 -17.95 14.30
C SER A 631 -5.67 -17.52 13.24
N LEU A 632 -5.23 -17.32 11.99
CA LEU A 632 -6.09 -16.93 10.88
C LEU A 632 -6.64 -18.14 10.13
N ALA A 633 -5.92 -19.26 10.09
CA ALA A 633 -6.36 -20.50 9.47
C ALA A 633 -7.68 -21.03 10.07
N SER A 634 -8.00 -20.67 11.32
CA SER A 634 -9.30 -21.00 11.94
C SER A 634 -10.49 -20.20 11.38
N TYR A 635 -10.25 -19.10 10.67
CA TYR A 635 -11.29 -18.18 10.19
C TYR A 635 -11.31 -17.99 8.66
N VAL A 636 -10.21 -18.33 7.98
CA VAL A 636 -10.05 -18.13 6.54
C VAL A 636 -9.47 -19.42 5.94
N PRO A 637 -10.06 -19.98 4.86
CA PRO A 637 -9.49 -21.13 4.15
C PRO A 637 -8.02 -20.84 3.78
N HIS A 638 -7.13 -21.79 4.04
CA HIS A 638 -5.67 -21.58 4.02
C HIS A 638 -5.13 -20.98 2.71
N ALA A 639 -5.76 -21.29 1.57
CA ALA A 639 -5.43 -20.72 0.26
C ALA A 639 -5.60 -19.19 0.18
N ASN A 640 -6.36 -18.58 1.10
CA ASN A 640 -6.65 -17.15 1.15
C ASN A 640 -6.00 -16.44 2.36
N ALA A 641 -5.27 -17.16 3.20
CA ALA A 641 -4.53 -16.61 4.34
C ALA A 641 -3.17 -16.03 3.89
N GLU A 642 -3.18 -15.18 2.88
CA GLU A 642 -1.97 -14.49 2.41
C GLU A 642 -1.57 -13.34 3.37
N HIS A 643 -0.33 -12.85 3.26
CA HIS A 643 0.22 -11.71 4.03
C HIS A 643 -0.45 -10.36 3.71
N GLY A 644 -1.76 -10.26 3.93
CA GLY A 644 -2.56 -9.04 3.75
C GLY A 644 -2.68 -8.19 5.02
N ALA A 645 -3.51 -7.15 4.96
CA ALA A 645 -3.72 -6.22 6.08
C ALA A 645 -4.32 -6.88 7.34
N SER A 646 -5.09 -7.97 7.19
CA SER A 646 -5.58 -8.77 8.32
C SER A 646 -4.43 -9.49 9.03
N PHE A 647 -3.49 -10.07 8.28
CA PHE A 647 -2.28 -10.72 8.80
C PHE A 647 -1.46 -9.76 9.64
N TYR A 648 -1.02 -8.63 9.10
CA TYR A 648 -0.17 -7.70 9.85
C TYR A 648 -0.86 -7.08 11.06
N ARG A 649 -2.15 -6.73 10.96
CA ARG A 649 -2.92 -6.25 12.12
C ARG A 649 -3.01 -7.31 13.21
N ARG A 650 -3.19 -8.57 12.83
CA ARG A 650 -3.22 -9.69 13.76
C ARG A 650 -1.84 -9.90 14.40
N LYS A 651 -0.75 -9.90 13.62
CA LYS A 651 0.62 -10.00 14.13
C LYS A 651 0.95 -8.88 15.13
N ASP A 652 0.62 -7.63 14.81
CA ASP A 652 0.83 -6.48 15.70
C ASP A 652 -0.05 -6.52 16.95
N LEU A 653 -1.26 -7.07 16.85
CA LEU A 653 -2.12 -7.33 18.01
C LEU A 653 -1.49 -8.39 18.92
N LEU A 654 -1.02 -9.51 18.38
CA LEU A 654 -0.34 -10.56 19.15
C LEU A 654 0.91 -10.01 19.84
N ARG A 655 1.72 -9.21 19.13
CA ARG A 655 2.92 -8.56 19.70
C ARG A 655 2.56 -7.64 20.87
N ARG A 656 1.55 -6.78 20.71
CA ARG A 656 1.10 -5.87 21.77
C ARG A 656 0.61 -6.64 22.99
N ARG A 657 -0.23 -7.66 22.78
CA ARG A 657 -0.74 -8.51 23.86
C ARG A 657 0.38 -9.23 24.61
N LEU A 658 1.39 -9.75 23.90
CA LEU A 658 2.56 -10.38 24.50
C LEU A 658 3.29 -9.39 25.42
N LEU A 659 3.63 -8.21 24.90
CA LEU A 659 4.34 -7.17 25.67
C LEU A 659 3.52 -6.68 26.88
N GLU A 660 2.22 -6.46 26.71
CA GLU A 660 1.31 -6.07 27.80
C GLU A 660 1.21 -7.17 28.87
N SER A 661 1.14 -8.43 28.47
CA SER A 661 1.04 -9.58 29.39
C SER A 661 2.35 -9.79 30.15
N MET A 662 3.50 -9.59 29.50
CA MET A 662 4.81 -9.59 30.16
C MET A 662 4.92 -8.44 31.17
N ALA A 663 4.52 -7.23 30.79
CA ALA A 663 4.53 -6.07 31.68
C ALA A 663 3.63 -6.26 32.92
N ARG A 664 2.54 -7.03 32.78
CA ARG A 664 1.62 -7.38 33.88
C ARG A 664 2.05 -8.62 34.67
N GLY A 665 3.12 -9.30 34.28
CA GLY A 665 3.57 -10.55 34.91
C GLY A 665 2.63 -11.74 34.68
N ILE A 666 1.72 -11.66 33.71
CA ILE A 666 0.80 -12.76 33.34
C ILE A 666 1.57 -13.86 32.62
N VAL A 667 2.55 -13.46 31.80
CA VAL A 667 3.45 -14.34 31.07
C VAL A 667 4.88 -13.99 31.45
N GLY A 668 5.69 -15.01 31.79
CA GLY A 668 7.11 -14.80 32.08
C GLY A 668 7.89 -14.36 30.84
N ASP A 669 9.01 -13.66 31.03
CA ASP A 669 9.90 -13.31 29.93
C ASP A 669 10.44 -14.58 29.25
N PRO A 670 10.16 -14.80 27.95
CA PRO A 670 10.65 -15.99 27.24
C PRO A 670 12.18 -16.18 27.32
N ALA A 671 12.95 -15.11 27.48
CA ALA A 671 14.41 -15.20 27.63
C ALA A 671 14.82 -15.91 28.93
N SER A 672 13.96 -15.90 29.96
CA SER A 672 14.22 -16.56 31.24
C SER A 672 14.28 -18.10 31.14
N TRP A 673 13.84 -18.69 30.02
CA TRP A 673 13.90 -20.12 29.78
C TRP A 673 15.23 -20.60 29.18
N LEU A 674 16.05 -19.70 28.64
CA LEU A 674 17.33 -20.06 28.02
C LEU A 674 18.27 -20.81 28.98
N PRO A 675 18.43 -20.40 30.26
CA PRO A 675 19.25 -21.17 31.20
C PRO A 675 18.70 -22.58 31.42
N ALA A 676 17.38 -22.75 31.45
CA ALA A 676 16.76 -24.06 31.64
C ALA A 676 16.95 -24.97 30.41
N ALA A 677 16.80 -24.42 29.21
CA ALA A 677 16.99 -25.15 27.95
C ALA A 677 18.45 -25.59 27.73
N ARG A 678 19.43 -24.85 28.26
CA ARG A 678 20.85 -25.18 28.16
C ARG A 678 21.33 -26.23 29.16
N ARG A 679 20.58 -26.48 30.24
CA ARG A 679 21.03 -27.41 31.29
C ARG A 679 21.22 -28.81 30.72
N GLY A 680 22.46 -29.30 30.77
CA GLY A 680 22.81 -30.64 30.30
C GLY A 680 23.31 -30.72 28.85
N LEU A 681 23.41 -29.59 28.12
CA LEU A 681 23.99 -29.60 26.78
C LEU A 681 25.52 -29.75 26.82
N SER A 682 26.03 -30.80 26.18
CA SER A 682 27.47 -31.02 25.97
C SER A 682 28.04 -30.17 24.83
N SER A 683 27.19 -29.75 23.89
CA SER A 683 27.50 -28.89 22.74
C SER A 683 26.26 -28.12 22.31
N VAL A 684 26.46 -26.94 21.71
CA VAL A 684 25.40 -26.09 21.12
C VAL A 684 25.33 -26.20 19.59
N GLY A 685 26.18 -27.04 18.99
CA GLY A 685 26.17 -27.27 17.55
C GLY A 685 24.94 -28.07 17.12
N LEU A 686 24.16 -27.54 16.17
CA LEU A 686 23.02 -28.24 15.58
C LEU A 686 23.47 -29.36 14.62
N PRO A 687 22.73 -30.47 14.48
CA PRO A 687 23.09 -31.57 13.59
C PRO A 687 23.13 -31.10 12.14
N ALA A 688 24.06 -31.61 11.34
CA ALA A 688 24.10 -31.30 9.91
C ALA A 688 22.78 -31.75 9.23
N PRO A 689 22.18 -30.94 8.34
CA PRO A 689 20.87 -31.27 7.76
C PRO A 689 20.86 -32.67 7.12
N ASP A 690 21.84 -32.96 6.29
CA ASP A 690 22.01 -34.24 5.59
C ASP A 690 22.11 -35.45 6.53
N VAL A 691 22.86 -35.33 7.62
CA VAL A 691 22.99 -36.39 8.63
C VAL A 691 21.65 -36.65 9.34
N LEU A 692 20.94 -35.58 9.69
CA LEU A 692 19.64 -35.71 10.36
C LEU A 692 18.58 -36.28 9.40
N ALA A 693 18.52 -35.81 8.15
CA ALA A 693 17.61 -36.35 7.14
C ALA A 693 17.86 -37.84 6.87
N ALA A 694 19.12 -38.24 6.73
CA ALA A 694 19.49 -39.64 6.52
C ALA A 694 19.01 -40.56 7.66
N THR A 695 19.04 -40.06 8.91
CA THR A 695 18.57 -40.80 10.09
C THR A 695 17.09 -41.13 9.96
N PHE A 696 16.24 -40.17 9.57
CA PHE A 696 14.80 -40.37 9.41
C PHE A 696 14.40 -41.09 8.13
N GLN A 697 15.25 -41.12 7.11
CA GLN A 697 15.03 -41.92 5.89
C GLN A 697 15.36 -43.40 6.08
N SER A 698 16.21 -43.73 7.06
CA SER A 698 16.65 -45.12 7.34
C SER A 698 15.67 -45.93 8.18
N VAL A 699 14.69 -45.27 8.81
CA VAL A 699 13.65 -45.94 9.59
C VAL A 699 12.59 -46.47 8.61
N PRO A 700 12.39 -47.79 8.49
CA PRO A 700 11.34 -48.32 7.62
C PRO A 700 10.01 -47.74 8.08
N SER A 701 9.27 -47.12 7.16
CA SER A 701 7.94 -46.58 7.44
C SER A 701 7.08 -47.69 8.03
N VAL A 702 6.83 -47.66 9.33
CA VAL A 702 5.83 -48.51 9.95
C VAL A 702 4.52 -48.13 9.28
N ALA A 703 3.93 -49.04 8.52
CA ALA A 703 2.67 -48.80 7.81
C ALA A 703 1.63 -48.34 8.83
N ALA A 704 1.23 -47.08 8.73
CA ALA A 704 0.18 -46.46 9.54
C ALA A 704 -1.20 -46.85 9.01
#